data_AF-A0A2G5SER1-F1
#
_entry.id   AF-A0A2G5SER1-F1
#
_cell.length_a   1.000
_cell.length_b   1.000
_cell.length_c   1.000
_cell.angle_alpha   90.00
_cell.angle_beta   90.00
_cell.angle_gamma   90.00
#
_symmetry.space_group_name_H-M   'P 1'
#
loop_
_entity.id
_entity.type
_entity.pdbx_description
1 polymer ?
#
loop_
_entity_poly.entity_id
_entity_poly.type
_entity_poly.pdbx_seq_one_letter_code
_entity_poly.pdbx_strand_id
1 'polypeptide(L)'
;MATNQTQDLITSDSLDDSIVTQIERGCTCFGMFTNTCLLPIIIFRSPQDIGVYKFLMMYIAVFELFFGWLELMTVPEMFTEGSAFIVTIDPDKAVLPDGFLQISILIYCGSFATSLAIFGVQFAYRYEVLRGNTPRTSYSFFNFVFWGGIPLIVALLWTLSCWVFLGRNEYVDMVMRQDSFPSNLGNKTIGFVGIYFYPRLLDGSTVINWDSFIGMALCTCILFGSETLMLYFAFKSYLITKTLMTSTCSTSFRRLQWQLFYALISQTIIPILFMQIPLSILYVTLFLNISIPLIGKLQAFTISLYLTTDALPTMLIIRPYRETILVGRSSRIFIVSNSPQDVLGNLGVYVGTQVKTGATLALPGPTGSLTPLIPSEDNSTLLIVQNGSKNCTGYLYITEDTTTNVFPLSNNRQEYNFQPGTNLYFSLDYKNDSIDYPCAQNVCIGDNVSFRGYVGLPEENGRLFFDSGSIPGLTNYNQLQLPMEIFHFKTNGNDVTYEMTYGFEDLLSTNYSGLMSTKSFPTGYYTQYSLIGAGNFNNDNLTLFMMFRFDSTRNYQVNVTLTDLDNPYFIPILFPMNSSRDFIVQSTSPFHQIRIASHGPYTAQFRIQNLDPKSTTGASSTTTVIPTTSTVATTTKSSERYRISLVLFLAFLLRFL
;
A
#
# COMPACT_ATOMS: atom_id res chain seq x y z
N MET A 1 18.25 6.59 64.58
CA MET A 1 18.63 7.40 63.40
C MET A 1 18.99 6.52 62.20
N ALA A 2 19.79 5.46 62.37
CA ALA A 2 20.12 4.50 61.29
C ALA A 2 18.92 3.67 60.76
N THR A 3 17.91 3.40 61.59
CA THR A 3 16.68 2.66 61.23
C THR A 3 15.69 3.45 60.39
N ASN A 4 15.64 4.79 60.53
CA ASN A 4 14.75 5.61 59.70
C ASN A 4 15.35 5.85 58.30
N GLN A 5 16.68 6.02 58.19
CA GLN A 5 17.33 6.16 56.88
C GLN A 5 17.27 4.89 56.02
N THR A 6 17.31 3.71 56.63
CA THR A 6 17.16 2.44 55.91
C THR A 6 15.71 2.23 55.46
N GLN A 7 14.74 2.61 56.29
CA GLN A 7 13.32 2.51 55.95
C GLN A 7 12.90 3.51 54.86
N ASP A 8 13.44 4.74 54.91
CA ASP A 8 13.23 5.76 53.88
C ASP A 8 13.86 5.35 52.52
N LEU A 9 15.06 4.74 52.53
CA LEU A 9 15.71 4.20 51.32
C LEU A 9 14.93 3.01 50.70
N ILE A 10 14.43 2.10 51.54
CA ILE A 10 13.64 0.94 51.08
C ILE A 10 12.31 1.42 50.48
N THR A 11 11.69 2.47 51.05
CA THR A 11 10.47 3.04 50.48
C THR A 11 10.72 3.78 49.18
N SER A 12 11.85 4.48 48.99
CA SER A 12 12.17 5.13 47.72
C SER A 12 12.48 4.13 46.61
N ASP A 13 13.27 3.07 46.89
CA ASP A 13 13.56 2.02 45.90
C ASP A 13 12.29 1.26 45.48
N SER A 14 11.37 1.02 46.41
CA SER A 14 10.09 0.35 46.10
C SER A 14 9.14 1.20 45.24
N LEU A 15 9.20 2.53 45.39
CA LEU A 15 8.38 3.47 44.64
C LEU A 15 8.89 3.62 43.21
N ASP A 16 10.21 3.72 43.04
CA ASP A 16 10.86 3.81 41.72
C ASP A 16 10.65 2.52 40.90
N ASP A 17 10.75 1.34 41.52
CA ASP A 17 10.46 0.07 40.84
C ASP A 17 8.98 -0.05 40.43
N SER A 18 8.05 0.45 41.25
CA SER A 18 6.64 0.48 40.88
C SER A 18 6.36 1.41 39.69
N ILE A 19 7.09 2.51 39.55
CA ILE A 19 6.91 3.47 38.44
C ILE A 19 7.45 2.87 37.13
N VAL A 20 8.63 2.24 37.16
CA VAL A 20 9.24 1.61 35.99
C VAL A 20 8.32 0.52 35.41
N THR A 21 7.78 -0.37 36.25
CA THR A 21 6.84 -1.40 35.80
C THR A 21 5.54 -0.82 35.21
N GLN A 22 5.05 0.30 35.72
CA GLN A 22 3.88 0.98 35.14
C GLN A 22 4.20 1.56 33.75
N ILE A 23 5.39 2.11 33.56
CA ILE A 23 5.85 2.63 32.27
C ILE A 23 5.99 1.47 31.26
N GLU A 24 6.63 0.37 31.65
CA GLU A 24 6.78 -0.85 30.83
C GLU A 24 5.42 -1.37 30.34
N ARG A 25 4.44 -1.47 31.26
CA ARG A 25 3.07 -1.87 30.91
C ARG A 25 2.40 -0.89 29.96
N GLY A 26 2.57 0.41 30.19
CA GLY A 26 2.04 1.46 29.31
C GLY A 26 2.60 1.37 27.89
N CYS A 27 3.92 1.17 27.79
CA CYS A 27 4.66 0.91 26.56
C CYS A 27 4.10 -0.31 25.82
N THR A 28 3.99 -1.46 26.50
CA THR A 28 3.46 -2.69 25.91
C THR A 28 2.00 -2.53 25.46
N CYS A 29 1.15 -1.87 26.24
CA CYS A 29 -0.24 -1.59 25.86
C CYS A 29 -0.32 -0.71 24.60
N PHE A 30 0.53 0.31 24.49
CA PHE A 30 0.62 1.16 23.30
C PHE A 30 1.11 0.36 22.07
N GLY A 31 2.12 -0.49 22.24
CA GLY A 31 2.60 -1.41 21.21
C GLY A 31 1.51 -2.35 20.69
N MET A 32 0.70 -2.92 21.59
CA MET A 32 -0.43 -3.75 21.22
C MET A 32 -1.52 -2.95 20.51
N PHE A 33 -1.83 -1.73 20.96
CA PHE A 33 -2.80 -0.86 20.31
C PHE A 33 -2.37 -0.51 18.87
N THR A 34 -1.10 -0.17 18.68
CA THR A 34 -0.57 0.12 17.34
C THR A 34 -0.61 -1.11 16.44
N ASN A 35 -0.13 -2.28 16.89
CA ASN A 35 -0.24 -3.51 16.09
C ASN A 35 -1.69 -3.90 15.77
N THR A 36 -2.63 -3.66 16.69
CA THR A 36 -4.07 -3.87 16.47
C THR A 36 -4.61 -2.95 15.36
N CYS A 37 -4.19 -1.68 15.33
CA CYS A 37 -4.53 -0.75 14.26
C CYS A 37 -3.84 -1.12 12.92
N LEU A 38 -2.61 -1.66 12.97
CA LEU A 38 -1.84 -2.03 11.78
C LEU A 38 -2.50 -3.19 11.02
N LEU A 39 -3.06 -4.16 11.72
CA LEU A 39 -3.59 -5.38 11.12
C LEU A 39 -4.73 -5.11 10.11
N PRO A 40 -5.79 -4.33 10.42
CA PRO A 40 -6.79 -3.92 9.42
C PRO A 40 -6.20 -3.13 8.25
N ILE A 41 -5.21 -2.26 8.51
CA ILE A 41 -4.55 -1.47 7.45
C ILE A 41 -3.86 -2.41 6.45
N ILE A 42 -3.13 -3.41 6.93
CA ILE A 42 -2.51 -4.42 6.06
C ILE A 42 -3.58 -5.20 5.27
N ILE A 43 -4.66 -5.63 5.93
CA ILE A 43 -5.73 -6.43 5.30
C ILE A 43 -6.43 -5.66 4.17
N PHE A 44 -6.85 -4.41 4.43
CA PHE A 44 -7.74 -3.69 3.52
C PHE A 44 -7.03 -2.71 2.58
N ARG A 45 -5.80 -2.28 2.88
CA ARG A 45 -5.11 -1.21 2.14
C ARG A 45 -3.79 -1.63 1.47
N SER A 46 -3.32 -2.86 1.69
CA SER A 46 -2.14 -3.37 0.99
C SER A 46 -2.39 -3.45 -0.52
N PRO A 47 -1.54 -2.81 -1.37
CA PRO A 47 -1.59 -2.96 -2.82
C PRO A 47 -1.61 -4.44 -3.25
N GLN A 48 -2.34 -4.74 -4.32
CA GLN A 48 -2.48 -6.11 -4.85
C GLN A 48 -1.13 -6.69 -5.33
N ASP A 49 -0.20 -5.82 -5.74
CA ASP A 49 1.13 -6.17 -6.24
C ASP A 49 2.10 -6.70 -5.15
N ILE A 50 1.70 -6.66 -3.88
CA ILE A 50 2.57 -7.05 -2.74
C ILE A 50 2.64 -8.57 -2.54
N GLY A 51 1.68 -9.34 -3.05
CA GLY A 51 1.72 -10.81 -2.99
C GLY A 51 1.76 -11.39 -1.56
N VAL A 52 2.50 -12.51 -1.34
CA VAL A 52 2.58 -13.19 -0.02
C VAL A 52 3.31 -12.34 1.05
N TYR A 53 4.00 -11.26 0.65
CA TYR A 53 4.63 -10.33 1.59
C TYR A 53 3.61 -9.70 2.56
N LYS A 54 2.37 -9.50 2.09
CA LYS A 54 1.23 -9.07 2.92
C LYS A 54 0.99 -10.02 4.10
N PHE A 55 1.05 -11.33 3.85
CA PHE A 55 0.84 -12.36 4.88
C PHE A 55 1.96 -12.41 5.89
N LEU A 56 3.19 -12.20 5.46
CA LEU A 56 4.33 -12.11 6.37
C LEU A 56 4.27 -10.84 7.23
N MET A 57 3.80 -9.71 6.70
CA MET A 57 3.55 -8.50 7.50
C MET A 57 2.44 -8.72 8.53
N MET A 58 1.35 -9.39 8.16
CA MET A 58 0.31 -9.79 9.11
C MET A 58 0.87 -10.73 10.19
N TYR A 59 1.75 -11.65 9.80
CA TYR A 59 2.40 -12.57 10.73
C TYR A 59 3.24 -11.84 11.79
N ILE A 60 4.02 -10.82 11.40
CA ILE A 60 4.72 -9.94 12.37
C ILE A 60 3.70 -9.31 13.32
N ALA A 61 2.69 -8.62 12.79
CA ALA A 61 1.73 -7.90 13.63
C ALA A 61 0.99 -8.81 14.62
N VAL A 62 0.61 -10.02 14.19
CA VAL A 62 -0.04 -11.02 15.07
C VAL A 62 0.95 -11.54 16.12
N PHE A 63 2.20 -11.80 15.73
CA PHE A 63 3.22 -12.25 16.66
C PHE A 63 3.54 -11.17 17.71
N GLU A 64 3.65 -9.90 17.33
CA GLU A 64 3.88 -8.79 18.27
C GLU A 64 2.70 -8.60 19.24
N LEU A 65 1.46 -8.81 18.78
CA LEU A 65 0.29 -8.84 19.67
C LEU A 65 0.37 -9.99 20.67
N PHE A 66 0.80 -11.18 20.22
CA PHE A 66 1.01 -12.33 21.09
C PHE A 66 2.13 -12.08 22.10
N PHE A 67 3.25 -11.49 21.66
CA PHE A 67 4.39 -11.21 22.53
C PHE A 67 4.05 -10.15 23.58
N GLY A 68 3.38 -9.06 23.19
CA GLY A 68 2.87 -8.05 24.13
C GLY A 68 1.82 -8.62 25.09
N TRP A 69 0.93 -9.51 24.62
CA TRP A 69 0.01 -10.23 25.50
C TRP A 69 0.76 -11.08 26.52
N LEU A 70 1.77 -11.83 26.08
CA LEU A 70 2.59 -12.68 26.95
C LEU A 70 3.28 -11.84 28.03
N GLU A 71 3.94 -10.74 27.65
CA GLU A 71 4.58 -9.76 28.55
C GLU A 71 3.61 -9.26 29.65
N LEU A 72 2.38 -8.87 29.27
CA LEU A 72 1.37 -8.41 30.23
C LEU A 72 0.87 -9.51 31.16
N MET A 73 0.75 -10.74 30.66
CA MET A 73 0.23 -11.88 31.44
C MET A 73 1.28 -12.43 32.41
N THR A 74 2.55 -12.44 31.99
CA THR A 74 3.66 -13.03 32.77
C THR A 74 4.37 -12.02 33.65
N VAL A 75 4.42 -10.73 33.28
CA VAL A 75 5.16 -9.68 34.02
C VAL A 75 6.57 -10.17 34.41
N PRO A 76 7.40 -10.53 33.42
CA PRO A 76 8.67 -11.21 33.69
C PRO A 76 9.65 -10.25 34.37
N GLU A 77 10.32 -10.71 35.42
CA GLU A 77 11.33 -9.95 36.15
C GLU A 77 12.73 -10.48 35.83
N MET A 78 13.66 -9.55 35.61
CA MET A 78 15.03 -9.85 35.23
C MET A 78 16.00 -9.41 36.32
N PHE A 79 16.59 -10.37 37.01
CA PHE A 79 17.56 -10.15 38.07
C PHE A 79 18.96 -10.51 37.60
N THR A 80 19.94 -9.66 37.87
CA THR A 80 21.34 -9.94 37.53
C THR A 80 22.28 -9.45 38.60
N GLU A 81 23.25 -10.27 38.96
CA GLU A 81 24.31 -9.92 39.91
C GLU A 81 25.55 -10.80 39.69
N GLY A 82 26.72 -10.16 39.58
CA GLY A 82 27.99 -10.84 39.34
C GLY A 82 27.93 -11.64 38.04
N SER A 83 27.84 -12.96 38.16
CA SER A 83 27.76 -13.92 37.05
C SER A 83 26.45 -14.70 37.01
N ALA A 84 25.45 -14.27 37.80
CA ALA A 84 24.11 -14.82 37.80
C ALA A 84 23.14 -13.91 37.05
N PHE A 85 22.30 -14.50 36.19
CA PHE A 85 21.15 -13.85 35.56
C PHE A 85 19.95 -14.76 35.63
N ILE A 86 18.84 -14.22 36.10
CA ILE A 86 17.61 -14.95 36.34
C ILE A 86 16.47 -14.18 35.70
N VAL A 87 15.70 -14.87 34.88
CA VAL A 87 14.39 -14.42 34.41
C VAL A 87 13.34 -15.24 35.12
N THR A 88 12.45 -14.58 35.85
CA THR A 88 11.44 -15.24 36.66
C THR A 88 10.07 -14.58 36.55
N ILE A 89 9.04 -15.32 36.92
CA ILE A 89 7.67 -14.84 37.01
C ILE A 89 7.19 -15.00 38.45
N ASP A 90 6.83 -13.88 39.09
CA ASP A 90 6.17 -13.88 40.39
C ASP A 90 4.69 -14.30 40.23
N PRO A 91 4.24 -15.41 40.84
CA PRO A 91 2.84 -15.84 40.79
C PRO A 91 1.87 -14.78 41.32
N ASP A 92 2.28 -13.89 42.23
CA ASP A 92 1.38 -12.85 42.76
C ASP A 92 1.17 -11.70 41.77
N LYS A 93 2.09 -11.51 40.81
CA LYS A 93 2.03 -10.45 39.79
C LYS A 93 1.50 -10.96 38.46
N ALA A 94 1.69 -12.24 38.18
CA ALA A 94 1.19 -12.90 36.99
C ALA A 94 -0.34 -13.04 37.01
N VAL A 95 -0.95 -12.96 35.83
CA VAL A 95 -2.39 -13.26 35.67
C VAL A 95 -2.61 -14.76 35.42
N LEU A 96 -1.57 -15.47 35.00
CA LEU A 96 -1.62 -16.88 34.65
C LEU A 96 -1.58 -17.79 35.88
N PRO A 97 -2.23 -18.96 35.85
CA PRO A 97 -2.15 -19.94 36.95
C PRO A 97 -0.73 -20.48 37.15
N ASP A 98 -0.36 -20.78 38.39
CA ASP A 98 0.96 -21.26 38.81
C ASP A 98 1.51 -22.41 37.94
N GLY A 99 0.66 -23.37 37.57
CA GLY A 99 1.04 -24.52 36.75
C GLY A 99 1.53 -24.16 35.33
N PHE A 100 1.19 -22.98 34.83
CA PHE A 100 1.60 -22.51 33.50
C PHE A 100 2.82 -21.57 33.52
N LEU A 101 3.29 -21.13 34.69
CA LEU A 101 4.35 -20.11 34.77
C LEU A 101 5.67 -20.59 34.14
N GLN A 102 6.07 -21.84 34.40
CA GLN A 102 7.30 -22.40 33.82
C GLN A 102 7.25 -22.50 32.29
N ILE A 103 6.12 -22.92 31.72
CA ILE A 103 5.97 -23.00 30.26
C ILE A 103 5.92 -21.58 29.67
N SER A 104 5.28 -20.64 30.36
CA SER A 104 5.11 -19.27 29.89
C SER A 104 6.45 -18.51 29.84
N ILE A 105 7.31 -18.67 30.84
CA ILE A 105 8.65 -18.04 30.82
C ILE A 105 9.54 -18.61 29.71
N LEU A 106 9.41 -19.89 29.40
CA LEU A 106 10.15 -20.54 28.32
C LEU A 106 9.68 -20.03 26.94
N ILE A 107 8.37 -19.92 26.76
CA ILE A 107 7.78 -19.31 25.55
C ILE A 107 8.20 -17.84 25.44
N TYR A 108 8.29 -17.12 26.55
CA TYR A 108 8.75 -15.75 26.59
C TYR A 108 10.19 -15.61 26.10
N CYS A 109 11.11 -16.43 26.63
CA CYS A 109 12.49 -16.47 26.16
C CYS A 109 12.58 -16.90 24.68
N GLY A 110 11.79 -17.88 24.24
CA GLY A 110 11.74 -18.30 22.83
C GLY A 110 11.17 -17.24 21.88
N SER A 111 10.28 -16.37 22.37
CA SER A 111 9.69 -15.27 21.59
C SER A 111 10.77 -14.26 21.17
N PHE A 112 11.78 -14.02 22.01
CA PHE A 112 12.94 -13.19 21.65
C PHE A 112 13.66 -13.71 20.38
N ALA A 113 13.94 -15.01 20.32
CA ALA A 113 14.56 -15.62 19.14
C ALA A 113 13.64 -15.59 17.91
N THR A 114 12.33 -15.71 18.15
CA THR A 114 11.30 -15.65 17.11
C THR A 114 11.29 -14.27 16.44
N SER A 115 11.25 -13.18 17.21
CA SER A 115 11.26 -11.80 16.71
C SER A 115 12.36 -11.57 15.66
N LEU A 116 13.59 -11.97 15.98
CA LEU A 116 14.75 -11.81 15.08
C LEU A 116 14.64 -12.72 13.83
N ALA A 117 14.22 -13.97 14.01
CA ALA A 117 14.08 -14.92 12.92
C ALA A 117 13.01 -14.50 11.89
N ILE A 118 11.92 -13.85 12.34
CA ILE A 118 10.87 -13.33 11.47
C ILE A 118 11.41 -12.28 10.49
N PHE A 119 12.24 -11.35 10.95
CA PHE A 119 12.87 -10.35 10.07
C PHE A 119 13.83 -11.00 9.06
N GLY A 120 14.59 -12.01 9.49
CA GLY A 120 15.43 -12.80 8.59
C GLY A 120 14.62 -13.47 7.46
N VAL A 121 13.50 -14.10 7.82
CA VAL A 121 12.56 -14.70 6.86
C VAL A 121 11.98 -13.66 5.89
N GLN A 122 11.62 -12.48 6.38
CA GLN A 122 11.09 -11.40 5.54
C GLN A 122 12.09 -10.95 4.48
N PHE A 123 13.36 -10.74 4.84
CA PHE A 123 14.40 -10.40 3.88
C PHE A 123 14.69 -11.54 2.90
N ALA A 124 14.70 -12.79 3.38
CA ALA A 124 14.89 -13.96 2.53
C ALA A 124 13.76 -14.12 1.50
N TYR A 125 12.52 -14.02 1.95
CA TYR A 125 11.33 -14.07 1.11
C TYR A 125 11.37 -12.95 0.07
N ARG A 126 11.63 -11.71 0.50
CA ARG A 126 11.75 -10.56 -0.39
C ARG A 126 12.80 -10.78 -1.47
N TYR A 127 13.97 -11.30 -1.10
CA TYR A 127 15.02 -11.61 -2.06
C TYR A 127 14.56 -12.61 -3.14
N GLU A 128 13.86 -13.67 -2.74
CA GLU A 128 13.33 -14.69 -3.66
C GLU A 128 12.24 -14.14 -4.60
N VAL A 129 11.38 -13.23 -4.10
CA VAL A 129 10.35 -12.55 -4.92
C VAL A 129 11.00 -11.70 -6.00
N LEU A 130 11.98 -10.88 -5.61
CA LEU A 130 12.66 -9.98 -6.56
C LEU A 130 13.53 -10.73 -7.56
N ARG A 131 13.93 -11.97 -7.24
CA ARG A 131 14.63 -12.89 -8.16
C ARG A 131 13.68 -13.57 -9.15
N GLY A 132 12.37 -13.50 -8.92
CA GLY A 132 11.37 -14.17 -9.77
C GLY A 132 11.29 -15.68 -9.51
N ASN A 133 11.63 -16.17 -8.32
CA ASN A 133 11.56 -17.59 -8.00
C ASN A 133 10.13 -18.02 -7.65
N THR A 134 9.28 -18.16 -8.66
CA THR A 134 7.84 -18.41 -8.53
C THR A 134 7.49 -19.63 -7.66
N PRO A 135 8.16 -20.80 -7.73
CA PRO A 135 7.81 -21.96 -6.90
C PRO A 135 7.83 -21.70 -5.39
N ARG A 136 8.77 -20.88 -4.88
CA ARG A 136 8.92 -20.59 -3.43
C ARG A 136 8.17 -19.34 -2.95
N THR A 137 7.57 -18.60 -3.88
CA THR A 137 6.96 -17.29 -3.63
C THR A 137 5.51 -17.20 -4.10
N SER A 138 5.01 -18.25 -4.76
CA SER A 138 3.61 -18.36 -5.15
C SER A 138 2.69 -18.49 -3.94
N TYR A 139 1.44 -18.06 -4.12
CA TYR A 139 0.34 -18.34 -3.21
C TYR A 139 0.08 -19.84 -3.11
N SER A 140 0.67 -20.47 -2.09
CA SER A 140 0.50 -21.89 -1.79
C SER A 140 0.58 -22.08 -0.28
N PHE A 141 -0.27 -22.97 0.25
CA PHE A 141 -0.23 -23.38 1.65
C PHE A 141 1.16 -23.88 2.06
N PHE A 142 1.85 -24.62 1.19
CA PHE A 142 3.19 -25.13 1.46
C PHE A 142 4.22 -24.00 1.65
N ASN A 143 4.14 -22.94 0.84
CA ASN A 143 5.03 -21.79 1.00
C ASN A 143 4.72 -21.03 2.29
N PHE A 144 3.44 -20.90 2.66
CA PHE A 144 3.05 -20.30 3.93
C PHE A 144 3.60 -21.09 5.13
N VAL A 145 3.42 -22.42 5.14
CA VAL A 145 3.96 -23.29 6.20
C VAL A 145 5.47 -23.26 6.24
N PHE A 146 6.14 -23.24 5.08
CA PHE A 146 7.60 -23.15 5.02
C PHE A 146 8.13 -21.84 5.63
N TRP A 147 7.63 -20.69 5.17
CA TRP A 147 8.12 -19.39 5.64
C TRP A 147 7.68 -19.09 7.09
N GLY A 148 6.44 -19.43 7.45
CA GLY A 148 5.93 -19.26 8.82
C GLY A 148 6.51 -20.27 9.82
N GLY A 149 6.93 -21.45 9.36
CA GLY A 149 7.49 -22.49 10.22
C GLY A 149 8.93 -22.25 10.65
N ILE A 150 9.75 -21.59 9.83
CA ILE A 150 11.17 -21.34 10.15
C ILE A 150 11.35 -20.60 11.48
N PRO A 151 10.66 -19.47 11.75
CA PRO A 151 10.81 -18.76 13.03
C PRO A 151 10.37 -19.60 14.23
N LEU A 152 9.33 -20.43 14.07
CA LEU A 152 8.85 -21.33 15.12
C LEU A 152 9.85 -22.45 15.44
N ILE A 153 10.57 -22.97 14.44
CA ILE A 153 11.65 -23.95 14.65
C ILE A 153 12.80 -23.30 15.42
N VAL A 154 13.18 -22.07 15.07
CA VAL A 154 14.22 -21.32 15.80
C VAL A 154 13.79 -21.08 17.25
N ALA A 155 12.54 -20.70 17.47
CA ALA A 155 11.94 -20.54 18.81
C ALA A 155 12.00 -21.84 19.63
N LEU A 156 11.67 -22.97 18.99
CA LEU A 156 11.68 -24.28 19.62
C LEU A 156 13.10 -24.67 20.04
N LEU A 157 14.09 -24.47 19.17
CA LEU A 157 15.50 -24.77 19.48
C LEU A 157 16.01 -23.92 20.65
N TRP A 158 15.65 -22.63 20.68
CA TRP A 158 15.97 -21.74 21.80
C TRP A 158 15.32 -22.23 23.09
N THR A 159 14.02 -22.49 23.05
CA THR A 159 13.22 -22.91 24.20
C THR A 159 13.72 -24.24 24.78
N LEU A 160 14.03 -25.22 23.92
CA LEU A 160 14.61 -26.50 24.35
C LEU A 160 15.99 -26.30 24.97
N SER A 161 16.82 -25.38 24.45
CA SER A 161 18.12 -25.07 25.04
C SER A 161 17.95 -24.49 26.45
N CYS A 162 17.00 -23.56 26.65
CA CYS A 162 16.67 -23.03 27.97
C CYS A 162 16.15 -24.12 28.91
N TRP A 163 15.25 -24.97 28.44
CA TRP A 163 14.67 -26.06 29.23
C TRP A 163 15.71 -27.06 29.74
N VAL A 164 16.61 -27.50 28.85
CA VAL A 164 17.59 -28.55 29.16
C VAL A 164 18.72 -28.03 30.04
N PHE A 165 19.23 -26.82 29.77
CA PHE A 165 20.48 -26.34 30.37
C PHE A 165 20.31 -25.19 31.38
N LEU A 166 19.23 -24.41 31.26
CA LEU A 166 19.00 -23.18 32.04
C LEU A 166 17.78 -23.28 32.96
N GLY A 167 17.32 -24.51 33.22
CA GLY A 167 16.30 -24.80 34.22
C GLY A 167 16.82 -24.65 35.65
N ARG A 168 15.90 -24.77 36.62
CA ARG A 168 16.24 -24.71 38.04
C ARG A 168 17.17 -25.87 38.43
N ASN A 169 18.32 -25.56 39.02
CA ASN A 169 19.31 -26.52 39.51
C ASN A 169 19.82 -26.10 40.91
N GLU A 170 20.66 -26.93 41.54
CA GLU A 170 21.19 -26.67 42.89
C GLU A 170 21.97 -25.36 43.00
N TYR A 171 22.63 -24.91 41.92
CA TYR A 171 23.39 -23.65 41.89
C TYR A 171 22.48 -22.42 41.84
N VAL A 172 21.38 -22.51 41.10
CA VAL A 172 20.34 -21.49 41.05
C VAL A 172 19.66 -21.32 42.41
N ASP A 173 19.41 -22.42 43.12
CA ASP A 173 18.85 -22.38 44.47
C ASP A 173 19.79 -21.66 45.46
N MET A 174 21.10 -21.64 45.20
CA MET A 174 22.06 -20.84 45.98
C MET A 174 21.90 -19.33 45.72
N VAL A 175 21.65 -18.92 44.47
CA VAL A 175 21.40 -17.51 44.11
C VAL A 175 20.08 -17.03 44.68
N MET A 176 19.03 -17.86 44.69
CA MET A 176 17.75 -17.53 45.30
C MET A 176 17.82 -17.31 46.83
N ARG A 177 18.93 -17.73 47.47
CA ARG A 177 19.20 -17.52 48.90
C ARG A 177 20.12 -16.33 49.17
N GLN A 178 20.60 -15.62 48.14
CA GLN A 178 21.38 -14.39 48.30
C GLN A 178 20.47 -13.20 48.61
N ASP A 179 20.99 -12.22 49.36
CA ASP A 179 20.24 -11.04 49.83
C ASP A 179 19.65 -10.19 48.68
N SER A 180 20.22 -10.30 47.48
CA SER A 180 19.80 -9.56 46.29
C SER A 180 18.62 -10.19 45.55
N PHE A 181 18.27 -11.45 45.84
CA PHE A 181 17.06 -12.08 45.31
C PHE A 181 15.87 -11.79 46.23
N PRO A 182 14.68 -11.43 45.69
CA PRO A 182 13.55 -11.05 46.55
C PRO A 182 13.12 -12.20 47.47
N SER A 183 13.19 -11.96 48.79
CA SER A 183 12.89 -12.98 49.82
C SER A 183 11.46 -13.53 49.75
N ASN A 184 10.52 -12.79 49.16
CA ASN A 184 9.13 -13.21 48.92
C ASN A 184 8.98 -14.29 47.83
N LEU A 185 9.98 -14.49 46.97
CA LEU A 185 9.94 -15.46 45.86
C LEU A 185 10.53 -16.83 46.24
N GLY A 186 11.40 -16.91 47.26
CA GLY A 186 12.18 -18.11 47.58
C GLY A 186 11.35 -19.35 47.96
N ASN A 187 10.14 -19.18 48.51
CA ASN A 187 9.26 -20.26 48.95
C ASN A 187 8.12 -20.58 47.97
N LYS A 188 8.07 -19.95 46.79
CA LYS A 188 6.96 -20.09 45.83
C LYS A 188 7.34 -20.94 44.62
N THR A 189 6.33 -21.53 43.99
CA THR A 189 6.47 -22.15 42.66
C THR A 189 6.46 -21.05 41.60
N ILE A 190 7.65 -20.63 41.18
CA ILE A 190 7.85 -19.57 40.19
C ILE A 190 8.22 -20.15 38.83
N GLY A 191 7.87 -19.45 37.75
CA GLY A 191 8.48 -19.71 36.45
C GLY A 191 9.94 -19.27 36.48
N PHE A 192 10.85 -20.09 35.96
CA PHE A 192 12.28 -19.86 36.10
C PHE A 192 13.10 -20.24 34.85
N VAL A 193 13.96 -19.31 34.42
CA VAL A 193 15.10 -19.56 33.53
C VAL A 193 16.30 -18.82 34.12
N GLY A 194 17.44 -19.48 34.27
CA GLY A 194 18.60 -18.84 34.89
C GLY A 194 19.95 -19.38 34.46
N ILE A 195 20.92 -18.48 34.57
CA ILE A 195 22.33 -18.66 34.23
C ILE A 195 23.11 -18.35 35.50
N TYR A 196 24.08 -19.17 35.85
CA TYR A 196 25.04 -18.83 36.89
C TYR A 196 26.40 -19.43 36.59
N PHE A 197 27.33 -18.63 36.04
CA PHE A 197 28.60 -19.18 35.51
C PHE A 197 29.58 -19.63 36.61
N TYR A 198 29.70 -18.86 37.69
CA TYR A 198 30.71 -19.08 38.74
C TYR A 198 30.07 -19.17 40.15
N PRO A 199 29.29 -20.23 40.44
CA PRO A 199 28.77 -20.48 41.78
C PRO A 199 29.87 -20.56 42.84
N ARG A 200 29.63 -19.85 43.96
CA ARG A 200 30.40 -19.98 45.19
C ARG A 200 29.74 -21.01 46.10
N LEU A 201 30.46 -22.09 46.38
CA LEU A 201 30.03 -23.14 47.28
C LEU A 201 30.14 -22.69 48.74
N LEU A 202 29.50 -23.45 49.64
CA LEU A 202 29.48 -23.17 51.09
C LEU A 202 30.88 -23.22 51.73
N ASP A 203 31.83 -23.91 51.10
CA ASP A 203 33.24 -23.99 51.50
C ASP A 203 34.10 -22.82 50.99
N GLY A 204 33.49 -21.86 50.27
CA GLY A 204 34.15 -20.69 49.70
C GLY A 204 34.83 -20.93 48.35
N SER A 205 34.78 -22.15 47.81
CA SER A 205 35.35 -22.47 46.49
C SER A 205 34.40 -22.07 45.35
N THR A 206 34.95 -21.63 44.22
CA THR A 206 34.20 -21.28 43.01
C THR A 206 34.28 -22.44 42.02
N VAL A 207 33.13 -22.94 41.58
CA VAL A 207 33.05 -23.98 40.53
C VAL A 207 32.46 -23.41 39.24
N ILE A 208 32.72 -24.09 38.13
CA ILE A 208 32.22 -23.72 36.80
C ILE A 208 30.93 -24.48 36.54
N ASN A 209 29.85 -23.75 36.27
CA ASN A 209 28.58 -24.36 35.87
C ASN A 209 28.53 -24.60 34.36
N TRP A 210 28.95 -25.79 33.93
CA TRP A 210 29.00 -26.14 32.50
C TRP A 210 27.64 -26.10 31.81
N ASP A 211 26.53 -26.36 32.50
CA ASP A 211 25.19 -26.27 31.92
C ASP A 211 24.86 -24.83 31.52
N SER A 212 25.17 -23.87 32.40
CA SER A 212 25.05 -22.44 32.08
C SER A 212 25.91 -22.03 30.88
N PHE A 213 27.14 -22.54 30.77
CA PHE A 213 28.01 -22.30 29.61
C PHE A 213 27.46 -22.88 28.31
N ILE A 214 27.00 -24.13 28.33
CA ILE A 214 26.47 -24.81 27.14
C ILE A 214 25.15 -24.14 26.70
N GLY A 215 24.22 -23.93 27.63
CA GLY A 215 22.94 -23.29 27.35
C GLY A 215 23.13 -21.89 26.76
N MET A 216 24.05 -21.10 27.31
CA MET A 216 24.37 -19.77 26.81
C MET A 216 25.09 -19.77 25.47
N ALA A 217 26.02 -20.70 25.26
CA ALA A 217 26.67 -20.86 23.96
C ALA A 217 25.65 -21.20 22.87
N LEU A 218 24.71 -22.11 23.14
CA LEU A 218 23.64 -22.48 22.21
C LEU A 218 22.72 -21.29 21.89
N CYS A 219 22.23 -20.58 22.90
CA CYS A 219 21.41 -19.38 22.71
C CYS A 219 22.16 -18.32 21.88
N THR A 220 23.42 -18.06 22.22
CA THR A 220 24.28 -17.12 21.50
C THR A 220 24.49 -17.54 20.04
N CYS A 221 24.73 -18.82 19.76
CA CYS A 221 24.87 -19.34 18.39
C CYS A 221 23.57 -19.20 17.57
N ILE A 222 22.41 -19.48 18.17
CA ILE A 222 21.10 -19.32 17.51
C ILE A 222 20.88 -17.85 17.13
N LEU A 223 21.20 -16.95 18.06
CA LEU A 223 21.09 -15.51 17.87
C LEU A 223 22.00 -15.03 16.72
N PHE A 224 23.31 -15.24 16.85
CA PHE A 224 24.29 -14.80 15.85
C PHE A 224 24.03 -15.41 14.48
N GLY A 225 23.59 -16.68 14.43
CA GLY A 225 23.20 -17.35 13.19
C GLY A 225 22.02 -16.68 12.51
N SER A 226 20.97 -16.35 13.28
CA SER A 226 19.77 -15.68 12.79
C SER A 226 20.09 -14.27 12.26
N GLU A 227 20.91 -13.51 12.99
CA GLU A 227 21.34 -12.17 12.57
C GLU A 227 22.22 -12.19 11.33
N THR A 228 23.17 -13.11 11.26
CA THR A 228 24.06 -13.25 10.09
C THR A 228 23.23 -13.55 8.83
N LEU A 229 22.24 -14.45 8.95
CA LEU A 229 21.34 -14.79 7.85
C LEU A 229 20.47 -13.60 7.44
N MET A 230 19.94 -12.88 8.41
CA MET A 230 19.16 -11.66 8.20
C MET A 230 19.97 -10.58 7.47
N LEU A 231 21.17 -10.25 7.95
CA LEU A 231 22.05 -9.26 7.33
C LEU A 231 22.47 -9.68 5.91
N TYR A 232 22.76 -10.97 5.71
CA TYR A 232 23.05 -11.53 4.40
C TYR A 232 21.89 -11.29 3.41
N PHE A 233 20.66 -11.66 3.79
CA PHE A 233 19.49 -11.48 2.94
C PHE A 233 19.06 -10.02 2.79
N ALA A 234 19.29 -9.17 3.80
CA ALA A 234 19.06 -7.74 3.71
C ALA A 234 19.99 -7.11 2.65
N PHE A 235 21.28 -7.48 2.67
CA PHE A 235 22.24 -7.04 1.67
C PHE A 235 21.90 -7.57 0.26
N LYS A 236 21.52 -8.84 0.13
CA LYS A 236 21.07 -9.42 -1.14
C LYS A 236 19.81 -8.74 -1.67
N SER A 237 18.84 -8.46 -0.79
CA SER A 237 17.61 -7.71 -1.10
C SER A 237 17.90 -6.29 -1.58
N TYR A 238 18.89 -5.62 -0.98
CA TYR A 238 19.37 -4.31 -1.44
C TYR A 238 19.92 -4.37 -2.86
N LEU A 239 20.84 -5.31 -3.12
CA LEU A 239 21.49 -5.45 -4.43
C LEU A 239 20.47 -5.69 -5.55
N ILE A 240 19.51 -6.59 -5.34
CA ILE A 240 18.49 -6.89 -6.36
C ILE A 240 17.50 -5.73 -6.55
N THR A 241 17.12 -5.03 -5.47
CA THR A 241 16.30 -3.82 -5.56
C THR A 241 17.03 -2.73 -6.37
N LYS A 242 18.35 -2.61 -6.20
CA LYS A 242 19.19 -1.69 -7.00
C LYS A 242 19.23 -2.08 -8.48
N THR A 243 19.34 -3.37 -8.81
CA THR A 243 19.29 -3.85 -10.21
C THR A 243 17.92 -3.61 -10.85
N LEU A 244 16.82 -3.72 -10.09
CA LEU A 244 15.49 -3.40 -10.61
C LEU A 244 15.34 -1.92 -10.98
N MET A 245 16.15 -1.02 -10.41
CA MET A 245 16.14 0.41 -10.79
C MET A 245 16.63 0.66 -12.21
N THR A 246 17.48 -0.21 -12.75
CA THR A 246 17.97 -0.13 -14.14
C THR A 246 17.06 -0.87 -15.14
N SER A 247 16.01 -1.53 -14.67
CA SER A 247 15.04 -2.27 -15.51
C SER A 247 13.87 -1.39 -15.98
N THR A 248 13.12 -1.87 -16.96
CA THR A 248 11.93 -1.22 -17.56
C THR A 248 10.66 -1.25 -16.69
N CYS A 249 10.75 -1.63 -15.41
CA CYS A 249 9.58 -1.67 -14.50
C CYS A 249 8.93 -0.30 -14.29
N SER A 250 7.64 -0.25 -13.93
CA SER A 250 6.94 1.01 -13.67
C SER A 250 7.59 1.82 -12.53
N THR A 251 7.49 3.14 -12.59
CA THR A 251 8.03 4.06 -11.57
C THR A 251 7.33 3.87 -10.21
N SER A 252 6.03 3.58 -10.22
CA SER A 252 5.23 3.29 -9.03
C SER A 252 5.71 2.01 -8.32
N PHE A 253 5.91 0.92 -9.07
CA PHE A 253 6.42 -0.35 -8.53
C PHE A 253 7.81 -0.17 -7.90
N ARG A 254 8.71 0.53 -8.59
CA ARG A 254 10.05 0.86 -8.06
C ARG A 254 9.99 1.64 -6.76
N ARG A 255 9.09 2.64 -6.66
CA ARG A 255 8.91 3.43 -5.43
C ARG A 255 8.36 2.58 -4.28
N LEU A 256 7.37 1.74 -4.55
CA LEU A 256 6.78 0.83 -3.55
C LEU A 256 7.83 -0.13 -2.99
N GLN A 257 8.64 -0.77 -3.85
CA GLN A 257 9.68 -1.70 -3.42
C GLN A 257 10.71 -1.03 -2.48
N TRP A 258 11.11 0.21 -2.75
CA TRP A 258 11.98 0.95 -1.84
C TRP A 258 11.30 1.33 -0.52
N GLN A 259 10.02 1.71 -0.54
CA GLN A 259 9.28 1.98 0.69
C GLN A 259 9.22 0.75 1.60
N LEU A 260 8.87 -0.42 1.04
CA LEU A 260 8.87 -1.68 1.78
C LEU A 260 10.28 -2.04 2.29
N PHE A 261 11.34 -1.63 1.59
CA PHE A 261 12.72 -1.90 1.99
C PHE A 261 13.13 -1.07 3.20
N TYR A 262 12.90 0.23 3.10
CA TYR A 262 13.23 1.15 4.18
C TYR A 262 12.37 0.88 5.41
N ALA A 263 11.08 0.54 5.24
CA ALA A 263 10.24 0.10 6.34
C ALA A 263 10.85 -1.11 7.06
N LEU A 264 11.19 -2.17 6.30
CA LEU A 264 11.74 -3.40 6.89
C LEU A 264 13.11 -3.19 7.55
N ILE A 265 14.00 -2.36 6.97
CA ILE A 265 15.26 -1.98 7.63
C ILE A 265 15.00 -1.24 8.93
N SER A 266 14.11 -0.24 8.91
CA SER A 266 13.77 0.54 10.10
C SER A 266 13.20 -0.36 11.19
N GLN A 267 12.32 -1.31 10.85
CA GLN A 267 11.82 -2.30 11.80
C GLN A 267 12.95 -3.16 12.37
N THR A 268 13.88 -3.62 11.54
CA THR A 268 14.99 -4.49 11.98
C THR A 268 15.98 -3.78 12.90
N ILE A 269 16.17 -2.48 12.74
CA ILE A 269 17.07 -1.69 13.61
C ILE A 269 16.52 -1.63 15.05
N ILE A 270 15.20 -1.63 15.23
CA ILE A 270 14.55 -1.49 16.54
C ILE A 270 14.92 -2.63 17.51
N PRO A 271 14.72 -3.93 17.20
CA PRO A 271 15.16 -5.01 18.09
C PRO A 271 16.68 -5.06 18.24
N ILE A 272 17.47 -4.67 17.22
CA ILE A 272 18.92 -4.58 17.39
C ILE A 272 19.29 -3.58 18.49
N LEU A 273 18.64 -2.40 18.50
CA LEU A 273 18.92 -1.36 19.49
C LEU A 273 18.35 -1.68 20.87
N PHE A 274 17.12 -2.17 20.93
CA PHE A 274 16.37 -2.29 22.19
C PHE A 274 16.33 -3.69 22.80
N MET A 275 16.61 -4.72 22.01
CA MET A 275 16.66 -6.10 22.51
C MET A 275 18.07 -6.65 22.51
N GLN A 276 18.80 -6.48 21.40
CA GLN A 276 20.06 -7.17 21.18
C GLN A 276 21.25 -6.55 21.91
N ILE A 277 21.49 -5.25 21.72
CA ILE A 277 22.63 -4.57 22.32
C ILE A 277 22.57 -4.68 23.86
N PRO A 278 21.43 -4.39 24.52
CA PRO A 278 21.30 -4.57 25.96
C PRO A 278 21.59 -6.01 26.41
N LEU A 279 21.07 -7.02 25.68
CA LEU A 279 21.26 -8.42 26.05
C LEU A 279 22.73 -8.86 25.88
N SER A 280 23.39 -8.35 24.84
CA SER A 280 24.81 -8.63 24.58
C SER A 280 25.69 -8.02 25.68
N ILE A 281 25.40 -6.79 26.10
CA ILE A 281 26.08 -6.15 27.24
C ILE A 281 25.86 -6.98 28.51
N LEU A 282 24.62 -7.40 28.75
CA LEU A 282 24.27 -8.25 29.89
C LEU A 282 25.10 -9.55 29.86
N TYR A 283 25.15 -10.27 28.74
CA TYR A 283 25.92 -11.50 28.61
C TYR A 283 27.43 -11.31 28.81
N VAL A 284 28.02 -10.23 28.28
CA VAL A 284 29.43 -9.92 28.48
C VAL A 284 29.71 -9.62 29.95
N THR A 285 28.86 -8.82 30.61
CA THR A 285 29.06 -8.49 32.04
C THR A 285 28.89 -9.69 32.96
N LEU A 286 27.98 -10.62 32.64
CA LEU A 286 27.84 -11.90 33.34
C LEU A 286 29.10 -12.76 33.22
N PHE A 287 29.62 -12.91 32.00
CA PHE A 287 30.82 -13.71 31.75
C PHE A 287 32.04 -13.16 32.48
N LEU A 288 32.14 -11.83 32.58
CA LEU A 288 33.19 -11.13 33.32
C LEU A 288 32.95 -11.07 34.83
N ASN A 289 31.81 -11.57 35.32
CA ASN A 289 31.40 -11.55 36.73
C ASN A 289 31.32 -10.13 37.33
N ILE A 290 30.85 -9.16 36.55
CA ILE A 290 30.71 -7.74 36.94
C ILE A 290 29.28 -7.21 36.74
N SER A 291 28.30 -8.08 36.50
CA SER A 291 26.92 -7.65 36.28
C SER A 291 26.31 -7.05 37.55
N ILE A 292 25.47 -6.03 37.39
CA ILE A 292 24.80 -5.31 38.47
C ILE A 292 23.28 -5.27 38.22
N PRO A 293 22.43 -5.20 39.26
CA PRO A 293 20.97 -5.27 39.11
C PRO A 293 20.38 -4.29 38.09
N LEU A 294 20.97 -3.11 37.95
CA LEU A 294 20.57 -2.09 36.97
C LEU A 294 20.57 -2.60 35.53
N ILE A 295 21.50 -3.49 35.14
CA ILE A 295 21.59 -4.02 33.78
C ILE A 295 20.40 -4.93 33.47
N GLY A 296 19.93 -5.70 34.45
CA GLY A 296 18.74 -6.54 34.33
C GLY A 296 17.46 -5.71 34.19
N LYS A 297 17.32 -4.66 35.02
CA LYS A 297 16.22 -3.69 34.91
C LYS A 297 16.24 -2.96 33.55
N LEU A 298 17.42 -2.56 33.08
CA LEU A 298 17.58 -1.94 31.76
C LEU A 298 17.13 -2.88 30.63
N GLN A 299 17.48 -4.17 30.70
CA GLN A 299 17.06 -5.16 29.71
C GLN A 299 15.53 -5.31 29.63
N ALA A 300 14.85 -5.40 30.78
CA ALA A 300 13.40 -5.50 30.83
C ALA A 300 12.72 -4.25 30.23
N PHE A 301 13.22 -3.07 30.61
CA PHE A 301 12.73 -1.80 30.10
C PHE A 301 12.90 -1.67 28.58
N THR A 302 14.08 -2.03 28.04
CA THR A 302 14.33 -1.90 26.61
C THR A 302 13.49 -2.88 25.77
N ILE A 303 13.16 -4.07 26.30
CA ILE A 303 12.18 -4.97 25.67
C ILE A 303 10.81 -4.30 25.51
N SER A 304 10.34 -3.57 26.53
CA SER A 304 9.09 -2.81 26.45
C SER A 304 9.14 -1.71 25.38
N LEU A 305 10.29 -1.04 25.22
CA LEU A 305 10.48 -0.04 24.14
C LEU A 305 10.45 -0.66 22.74
N TYR A 306 10.99 -1.87 22.56
CA TYR A 306 10.88 -2.61 21.31
C TYR A 306 9.41 -2.84 20.94
N LEU A 307 8.61 -3.43 21.86
CA LEU A 307 7.20 -3.75 21.64
C LEU A 307 6.38 -2.49 21.29
N THR A 308 6.75 -1.35 21.85
CA THR A 308 6.10 -0.05 21.63
C THR A 308 6.36 0.50 20.22
N THR A 309 7.53 0.25 19.66
CA THR A 309 8.04 1.02 18.50
C THR A 309 8.02 0.25 17.18
N ASP A 310 8.03 -1.08 17.18
CA ASP A 310 8.21 -1.90 15.97
C ASP A 310 7.13 -1.70 14.87
N ALA A 311 5.88 -1.43 15.26
CA ALA A 311 4.80 -1.22 14.29
C ALA A 311 4.86 0.14 13.58
N LEU A 312 5.51 1.14 14.20
CA LEU A 312 5.49 2.54 13.74
C LEU A 312 6.16 2.73 12.38
N PRO A 313 7.36 2.18 12.10
CA PRO A 313 7.97 2.29 10.77
C PRO A 313 7.06 1.77 9.66
N THR A 314 6.38 0.65 9.85
CA THR A 314 5.51 0.07 8.82
C THR A 314 4.30 0.95 8.55
N MET A 315 3.66 1.48 9.60
CA MET A 315 2.56 2.45 9.43
C MET A 315 3.01 3.75 8.76
N LEU A 316 4.14 4.30 9.20
CA LEU A 316 4.54 5.65 8.84
C LEU A 316 5.37 5.71 7.57
N ILE A 317 6.06 4.65 7.14
CA ILE A 317 6.93 4.66 5.94
C ILE A 317 6.18 4.19 4.70
N ILE A 318 5.26 3.25 4.82
CA ILE A 318 4.54 2.69 3.66
C ILE A 318 3.42 3.66 3.27
N ARG A 319 3.51 4.25 2.08
CA ARG A 319 2.60 5.33 1.64
C ARG A 319 1.11 4.93 1.73
N PRO A 320 0.67 3.77 1.18
CA PRO A 320 -0.71 3.31 1.33
C PRO A 320 -1.18 3.17 2.80
N TYR A 321 -0.27 2.93 3.74
CA TYR A 321 -0.59 2.76 5.16
C TYR A 321 -0.67 4.11 5.87
N ARG A 322 0.24 5.05 5.59
CA ARG A 322 0.24 6.39 6.20
C ARG A 322 -0.86 7.31 5.67
N GLU A 323 -1.19 7.22 4.39
CA GLU A 323 -2.21 8.09 3.75
C GLU A 323 -3.63 7.74 4.22
N THR A 324 -3.78 6.63 4.94
CA THR A 324 -5.01 6.32 5.68
C THR A 324 -5.13 7.15 6.96
N ILE A 325 -4.03 7.73 7.45
CA ILE A 325 -3.97 8.40 8.76
C ILE A 325 -3.84 9.92 8.61
N LEU A 326 -3.18 10.43 7.55
CA LEU A 326 -2.79 11.84 7.48
C LEU A 326 -2.92 12.44 6.06
N VAL A 327 -3.61 13.56 5.95
CA VAL A 327 -3.70 14.45 4.76
C VAL A 327 -2.97 15.76 5.03
N GLY A 328 -2.48 16.44 4.00
CA GLY A 328 -1.73 17.69 4.15
C GLY A 328 -2.16 18.79 3.18
N ARG A 329 -1.46 19.92 3.19
CA ARG A 329 -1.81 21.10 2.36
C ARG A 329 -1.73 20.83 0.85
N SER A 330 -0.95 19.81 0.46
CA SER A 330 -0.89 19.30 -0.91
C SER A 330 -2.15 18.52 -1.30
N SER A 331 -2.86 17.95 -0.34
CA SER A 331 -4.01 17.08 -0.62
C SER A 331 -5.22 17.87 -1.14
N ARG A 332 -5.95 17.24 -2.04
CA ARG A 332 -7.22 17.69 -2.61
C ARG A 332 -8.22 16.56 -2.40
N ILE A 333 -9.21 16.78 -1.55
CA ILE A 333 -10.18 15.77 -1.14
C ILE A 333 -11.53 16.07 -1.79
N PHE A 334 -12.04 15.12 -2.57
CA PHE A 334 -13.30 15.23 -3.30
C PHE A 334 -14.27 14.15 -2.84
N ILE A 335 -15.56 14.52 -2.72
CA ILE A 335 -16.65 13.57 -2.52
C ILE A 335 -17.49 13.53 -3.78
N VAL A 336 -17.53 12.37 -4.43
CA VAL A 336 -18.31 12.14 -5.65
C VAL A 336 -19.46 11.21 -5.30
N SER A 337 -20.69 11.71 -5.27
CA SER A 337 -21.85 10.91 -4.89
C SER A 337 -23.14 11.43 -5.55
N ASN A 338 -24.03 10.53 -5.94
CA ASN A 338 -25.40 10.85 -6.35
C ASN A 338 -26.42 10.66 -5.22
N SER A 339 -25.96 10.49 -3.98
CA SER A 339 -26.88 10.29 -2.85
C SER A 339 -27.77 11.53 -2.65
N PRO A 340 -29.02 11.37 -2.17
CA PRO A 340 -29.89 12.49 -1.85
C PRO A 340 -29.25 13.51 -0.89
N GLN A 341 -29.59 14.79 -1.05
CA GLN A 341 -29.00 15.89 -0.27
C GLN A 341 -29.23 15.75 1.24
N ASP A 342 -30.34 15.14 1.68
CA ASP A 342 -30.59 14.82 3.09
C ASP A 342 -29.60 13.78 3.65
N VAL A 343 -29.21 12.80 2.82
CA VAL A 343 -28.21 11.79 3.21
C VAL A 343 -26.80 12.40 3.22
N LEU A 344 -26.47 13.20 2.20
CA LEU A 344 -25.17 13.87 2.12
C LEU A 344 -24.99 14.97 3.18
N GLY A 345 -26.08 15.59 3.64
CA GLY A 345 -26.05 16.54 4.75
C GLY A 345 -25.63 15.89 6.08
N ASN A 346 -25.90 14.60 6.23
CA ASN A 346 -25.53 13.80 7.39
C ASN A 346 -24.11 13.21 7.32
N LEU A 347 -23.41 13.39 6.19
CA LEU A 347 -22.03 12.95 6.03
C LEU A 347 -21.09 14.09 6.46
N GLY A 348 -20.41 13.93 7.60
CA GLY A 348 -19.38 14.85 8.08
C GLY A 348 -17.99 14.43 7.63
N VAL A 349 -17.25 15.35 7.03
CA VAL A 349 -15.83 15.21 6.67
C VAL A 349 -15.02 16.10 7.59
N TYR A 350 -14.15 15.47 8.37
CA TYR A 350 -13.31 16.11 9.36
C TYR A 350 -11.87 16.00 8.90
N VAL A 351 -11.18 17.13 8.82
CA VAL A 351 -9.75 17.23 8.51
C VAL A 351 -9.09 18.04 9.61
N GLY A 352 -8.55 17.36 10.62
CA GLY A 352 -8.14 18.02 11.86
C GLY A 352 -9.31 18.78 12.48
N THR A 353 -9.20 20.12 12.56
CA THR A 353 -10.26 21.01 13.07
C THR A 353 -11.24 21.47 12.00
N GLN A 354 -10.96 21.25 10.71
CA GLN A 354 -11.86 21.62 9.63
C GLN A 354 -12.99 20.63 9.49
N VAL A 355 -14.22 21.14 9.34
CA VAL A 355 -15.41 20.30 9.12
C VAL A 355 -16.17 20.80 7.90
N LYS A 356 -16.50 19.86 7.01
CA LYS A 356 -17.38 20.09 5.86
C LYS A 356 -18.41 18.98 5.77
N THR A 357 -19.60 19.30 5.28
CA THR A 357 -20.62 18.29 5.00
C THR A 357 -20.40 17.69 3.60
N GLY A 358 -20.78 16.43 3.43
CA GLY A 358 -20.78 15.75 2.14
C GLY A 358 -21.63 16.48 1.10
N ALA A 359 -22.75 17.09 1.53
CA ALA A 359 -23.60 17.92 0.66
C ALA A 359 -22.83 19.09 0.04
N THR A 360 -21.93 19.72 0.81
CA THR A 360 -21.10 20.83 0.31
C THR A 360 -20.02 20.33 -0.64
N LEU A 361 -19.40 19.20 -0.33
CA LEU A 361 -18.26 18.66 -1.09
C LEU A 361 -18.66 17.91 -2.37
N ALA A 362 -19.90 17.44 -2.45
CA ALA A 362 -20.48 16.79 -3.61
C ALA A 362 -21.24 17.76 -4.55
N LEU A 363 -21.27 19.06 -4.22
CA LEU A 363 -21.91 20.08 -5.04
C LEU A 363 -20.91 20.60 -6.11
N PRO A 364 -21.23 20.48 -7.42
CA PRO A 364 -20.41 21.08 -8.47
C PRO A 364 -20.34 22.60 -8.34
N GLY A 365 -19.17 23.16 -8.62
CA GLY A 365 -18.99 24.60 -8.76
C GLY A 365 -19.52 25.14 -10.10
N PRO A 366 -19.29 26.44 -10.38
CA PRO A 366 -19.74 27.10 -11.61
C PRO A 366 -19.19 26.47 -12.91
N THR A 367 -18.03 25.83 -12.84
CA THR A 367 -17.38 25.15 -13.97
C THR A 367 -17.83 23.70 -14.14
N GLY A 368 -18.73 23.21 -13.27
CA GLY A 368 -19.15 21.81 -13.22
C GLY A 368 -18.19 20.85 -12.50
N SER A 369 -16.96 21.29 -12.20
CA SER A 369 -16.01 20.54 -11.38
C SER A 369 -16.35 20.69 -9.89
N LEU A 370 -16.08 19.65 -9.11
CA LEU A 370 -16.17 19.70 -7.65
C LEU A 370 -15.06 20.60 -7.08
N THR A 371 -15.38 21.28 -5.98
CA THR A 371 -14.37 22.04 -5.23
C THR A 371 -13.75 21.11 -4.18
N PRO A 372 -12.42 20.90 -4.20
CA PRO A 372 -11.77 20.04 -3.21
C PRO A 372 -11.76 20.68 -1.82
N LEU A 373 -11.88 19.86 -0.79
CA LEU A 373 -11.43 20.23 0.55
C LEU A 373 -9.91 20.19 0.59
N ILE A 374 -9.31 21.32 0.97
CA ILE A 374 -7.86 21.48 1.13
C ILE A 374 -7.55 21.59 2.62
N PRO A 375 -6.78 20.64 3.20
CA PRO A 375 -6.35 20.72 4.59
C PRO A 375 -5.58 22.01 4.90
N SER A 376 -5.84 22.65 6.06
CA SER A 376 -5.09 23.84 6.50
C SER A 376 -3.71 23.52 7.03
N GLU A 377 -3.49 22.29 7.47
CA GLU A 377 -2.28 21.84 8.13
C GLU A 377 -1.78 20.54 7.51
N ASP A 378 -0.46 20.40 7.46
CA ASP A 378 0.16 19.14 7.08
C ASP A 378 -0.04 18.12 8.20
N ASN A 379 -0.18 16.85 7.83
CA ASN A 379 -0.42 15.76 8.77
C ASN A 379 -1.73 15.88 9.58
N SER A 380 -2.80 16.37 8.96
CA SER A 380 -4.15 16.38 9.54
C SER A 380 -4.80 15.01 9.38
N THR A 381 -5.52 14.52 10.39
CA THR A 381 -6.29 13.28 10.27
C THR A 381 -7.55 13.50 9.42
N LEU A 382 -7.82 12.61 8.45
CA LEU A 382 -9.07 12.60 7.69
C LEU A 382 -10.04 11.58 8.29
N LEU A 383 -11.17 12.06 8.81
CA LEU A 383 -12.23 11.24 9.37
C LEU A 383 -13.55 11.51 8.62
N ILE A 384 -14.24 10.45 8.23
CA ILE A 384 -15.56 10.51 7.59
C ILE A 384 -16.56 9.88 8.55
N VAL A 385 -17.55 10.67 8.98
CA VAL A 385 -18.60 10.23 9.91
C VAL A 385 -19.95 10.35 9.22
N GLN A 386 -20.73 9.28 9.24
CA GLN A 386 -22.09 9.31 8.74
C GLN A 386 -23.08 9.31 9.91
N ASN A 387 -23.77 10.43 10.11
CA ASN A 387 -24.73 10.62 11.18
C ASN A 387 -26.15 10.33 10.66
N GLY A 388 -26.51 9.06 10.46
CA GLY A 388 -27.85 8.68 10.03
C GLY A 388 -27.97 7.20 9.68
N SER A 389 -29.21 6.70 9.56
CA SER A 389 -29.51 5.30 9.27
C SER A 389 -29.56 4.94 7.79
N LYS A 390 -29.55 5.92 6.89
CA LYS A 390 -29.57 5.72 5.43
C LYS A 390 -28.14 5.60 4.91
N ASN A 391 -27.81 4.54 4.16
CA ASN A 391 -26.50 4.35 3.55
C ASN A 391 -26.21 5.41 2.46
N CYS A 392 -24.97 5.91 2.42
CA CYS A 392 -24.47 6.81 1.37
C CYS A 392 -23.62 5.99 0.38
N THR A 393 -23.82 6.19 -0.92
CA THR A 393 -23.04 5.53 -1.98
C THR A 393 -22.25 6.55 -2.79
N GLY A 394 -20.98 6.27 -3.08
CA GLY A 394 -20.14 7.19 -3.86
C GLY A 394 -18.65 6.89 -3.71
N TYR A 395 -17.84 7.80 -4.24
CA TYR A 395 -16.39 7.74 -4.25
C TYR A 395 -15.79 8.87 -3.40
N LEU A 396 -14.78 8.52 -2.61
CA LEU A 396 -13.85 9.48 -2.01
C LEU A 396 -12.59 9.49 -2.87
N TYR A 397 -12.30 10.63 -3.50
CA TYR A 397 -11.11 10.79 -4.32
C TYR A 397 -10.15 11.77 -3.65
N ILE A 398 -8.90 11.34 -3.46
CA ILE A 398 -7.84 12.15 -2.85
C ILE A 398 -6.68 12.19 -3.83
N THR A 399 -6.21 13.38 -4.17
CA THR A 399 -5.05 13.57 -5.04
C THR A 399 -4.18 14.72 -4.53
N GLU A 400 -2.92 14.73 -4.96
CA GLU A 400 -2.01 15.88 -4.75
C GLU A 400 -1.85 16.73 -6.01
N ASP A 401 -2.46 16.32 -7.13
CA ASP A 401 -2.43 17.08 -8.37
C ASP A 401 -3.32 18.32 -8.26
N THR A 402 -2.71 19.49 -8.45
CA THR A 402 -3.39 20.78 -8.41
C THR A 402 -4.09 21.12 -9.72
N THR A 403 -3.82 20.36 -10.79
CA THR A 403 -4.38 20.56 -12.14
C THR A 403 -5.50 19.58 -12.47
N THR A 404 -5.92 18.74 -11.51
CA THR A 404 -7.02 17.80 -11.70
C THR A 404 -8.37 18.45 -11.37
N ASN A 405 -9.28 18.40 -12.36
CA ASN A 405 -10.68 18.77 -12.23
C ASN A 405 -11.52 17.49 -12.14
N VAL A 406 -12.49 17.44 -11.21
CA VAL A 406 -13.27 16.23 -10.92
C VAL A 406 -14.75 16.46 -11.20
N PHE A 407 -15.29 15.71 -12.13
CA PHE A 407 -16.65 15.86 -12.63
C PHE A 407 -17.53 14.65 -12.27
N PRO A 408 -18.55 14.85 -11.43
CA PRO A 408 -19.55 13.83 -11.11
C PRO A 408 -20.59 13.77 -12.23
N LEU A 409 -20.62 12.66 -12.95
CA LEU A 409 -21.47 12.47 -14.11
C LEU A 409 -22.81 11.83 -13.76
N SER A 410 -23.90 12.58 -13.87
CA SER A 410 -25.27 12.09 -13.67
C SER A 410 -26.11 12.30 -14.93
N ASN A 411 -27.05 11.40 -15.22
CA ASN A 411 -27.90 11.49 -16.42
C ASN A 411 -28.78 12.76 -16.46
N ASN A 412 -29.00 13.41 -15.31
CA ASN A 412 -29.89 14.57 -15.17
C ASN A 412 -29.17 15.94 -15.17
N ARG A 413 -27.89 16.03 -15.56
CA ARG A 413 -27.10 17.28 -15.50
C ARG A 413 -26.51 17.73 -16.84
N GLN A 414 -26.44 19.07 -16.97
CA GLN A 414 -25.99 19.88 -18.10
C GLN A 414 -24.58 19.53 -18.58
N GLU A 415 -24.35 19.80 -19.86
CA GLU A 415 -23.07 19.69 -20.58
C GLU A 415 -21.88 20.25 -19.79
N TYR A 416 -20.81 19.47 -19.72
CA TYR A 416 -19.56 19.87 -19.07
C TYR A 416 -18.54 20.30 -20.11
N ASN A 417 -18.20 21.59 -20.08
CA ASN A 417 -17.16 22.15 -20.93
C ASN A 417 -15.76 21.74 -20.45
N PHE A 418 -14.84 21.64 -21.40
CA PHE A 418 -13.42 21.48 -21.12
C PHE A 418 -12.91 22.50 -20.09
N GLN A 419 -12.13 22.00 -19.13
CA GLN A 419 -11.32 22.81 -18.22
C GLN A 419 -9.82 22.51 -18.46
N PRO A 420 -8.93 23.53 -18.37
CA PRO A 420 -7.49 23.29 -18.46
C PRO A 420 -6.99 22.29 -17.41
N GLY A 421 -6.08 21.39 -17.81
CA GLY A 421 -5.48 20.39 -16.92
C GLY A 421 -5.95 18.96 -17.19
N THR A 422 -6.11 18.19 -16.12
CA THR A 422 -6.59 16.80 -16.16
C THR A 422 -8.07 16.78 -15.77
N ASN A 423 -8.96 16.38 -16.69
CA ASN A 423 -10.40 16.31 -16.41
C ASN A 423 -10.79 14.86 -16.13
N LEU A 424 -11.09 14.55 -14.87
CA LEU A 424 -11.48 13.23 -14.37
C LEU A 424 -13.00 13.15 -14.21
N TYR A 425 -13.59 12.12 -14.79
CA TYR A 425 -15.02 11.87 -14.82
C TYR A 425 -15.36 10.59 -14.08
N PHE A 426 -16.39 10.65 -13.22
CA PHE A 426 -16.96 9.50 -12.51
C PHE A 426 -18.45 9.39 -12.87
N SER A 427 -18.79 8.38 -13.65
CA SER A 427 -20.18 8.04 -13.97
C SER A 427 -20.89 7.51 -12.73
N LEU A 428 -21.88 8.26 -12.25
CA LEU A 428 -22.63 7.92 -11.05
C LEU A 428 -23.82 6.99 -11.32
N ASP A 429 -24.36 7.04 -12.53
CA ASP A 429 -25.59 6.33 -12.92
C ASP A 429 -25.33 5.23 -13.97
N TYR A 430 -24.09 4.75 -14.10
CA TYR A 430 -23.75 3.72 -15.06
C TYR A 430 -24.46 2.39 -14.74
N LYS A 431 -25.40 1.99 -15.59
CA LYS A 431 -25.99 0.65 -15.57
C LYS A 431 -25.55 -0.08 -16.83
N ASN A 432 -25.17 -1.36 -16.70
CA ASN A 432 -24.70 -2.18 -17.83
C ASN A 432 -25.69 -2.20 -19.02
N ASP A 433 -26.99 -2.03 -18.75
CA ASP A 433 -28.07 -2.02 -19.75
C ASP A 433 -28.55 -0.62 -20.15
N SER A 434 -27.88 0.46 -19.71
CA SER A 434 -28.22 1.81 -20.14
C SER A 434 -27.97 1.98 -21.64
N ILE A 435 -28.91 2.65 -22.31
CA ILE A 435 -28.80 3.07 -23.71
C ILE A 435 -27.98 4.38 -23.80
N ASP A 436 -28.07 5.23 -22.78
CA ASP A 436 -27.27 6.45 -22.67
C ASP A 436 -25.91 6.15 -22.03
N TYR A 437 -24.85 6.68 -22.62
CA TYR A 437 -23.48 6.58 -22.10
C TYR A 437 -22.74 7.92 -22.26
N PRO A 438 -21.65 8.14 -21.49
CA PRO A 438 -20.88 9.37 -21.59
C PRO A 438 -20.29 9.56 -22.99
N CYS A 439 -20.44 10.76 -23.53
CA CYS A 439 -19.96 11.17 -24.84
C CYS A 439 -19.24 12.50 -24.75
N ALA A 440 -18.10 12.63 -25.43
CA ALA A 440 -17.51 13.94 -25.72
C ALA A 440 -17.92 14.37 -27.14
N GLN A 441 -18.59 15.50 -27.26
CA GLN A 441 -19.03 16.14 -28.50
C GLN A 441 -18.22 17.41 -28.75
N ASN A 442 -18.31 17.93 -29.97
CA ASN A 442 -17.63 19.17 -30.38
C ASN A 442 -16.13 19.17 -30.06
N VAL A 443 -15.50 18.01 -30.30
CA VAL A 443 -14.11 17.77 -29.91
C VAL A 443 -13.18 18.38 -30.96
N CYS A 444 -12.61 19.52 -30.64
CA CYS A 444 -11.61 20.21 -31.46
C CYS A 444 -10.28 20.24 -30.72
N ILE A 445 -9.20 19.90 -31.43
CA ILE A 445 -7.86 19.72 -30.88
C ILE A 445 -6.89 20.47 -31.80
N GLY A 446 -6.19 21.46 -31.24
CA GLY A 446 -5.19 22.22 -31.98
C GLY A 446 -4.02 21.35 -32.46
N ASP A 447 -3.42 21.74 -33.58
CA ASP A 447 -2.35 20.96 -34.24
C ASP A 447 -1.10 20.73 -33.36
N ASN A 448 -0.87 21.58 -32.36
CA ASN A 448 0.31 21.57 -31.50
C ASN A 448 0.05 21.00 -30.09
N VAL A 449 -1.17 20.52 -29.81
CA VAL A 449 -1.55 20.00 -28.48
C VAL A 449 -1.83 18.50 -28.52
N SER A 450 -1.42 17.82 -27.46
CA SER A 450 -1.71 16.41 -27.24
C SER A 450 -2.93 16.29 -26.35
N PHE A 451 -3.96 15.59 -26.85
CA PHE A 451 -5.16 15.26 -26.10
C PHE A 451 -5.24 13.74 -25.97
N ARG A 452 -5.08 13.24 -24.74
CA ARG A 452 -5.04 11.80 -24.44
C ARG A 452 -6.08 11.41 -23.42
N GLY A 453 -6.76 10.30 -23.68
CA GLY A 453 -7.78 9.74 -22.80
C GLY A 453 -7.32 8.43 -22.17
N TYR A 454 -7.53 8.28 -20.87
CA TYR A 454 -7.18 7.09 -20.11
C TYR A 454 -8.35 6.58 -19.25
N VAL A 455 -8.44 5.26 -19.11
CA VAL A 455 -9.38 4.60 -18.20
C VAL A 455 -8.84 4.60 -16.78
N GLY A 456 -9.68 4.90 -15.80
CA GLY A 456 -9.34 4.85 -14.37
C GLY A 456 -8.75 6.15 -13.84
N LEU A 457 -8.07 6.05 -12.68
CA LEU A 457 -7.56 7.20 -11.97
C LEU A 457 -6.25 7.73 -12.60
N PRO A 458 -5.99 9.05 -12.58
CA PRO A 458 -4.78 9.66 -13.15
C PRO A 458 -3.46 9.10 -12.60
N GLU A 459 -3.46 8.66 -11.34
CA GLU A 459 -2.26 8.23 -10.61
C GLU A 459 -1.93 6.74 -10.83
N GLU A 460 -2.86 5.95 -11.37
CA GLU A 460 -2.75 4.49 -11.46
C GLU A 460 -2.13 4.00 -12.77
N ASN A 461 -1.58 4.90 -13.61
CA ASN A 461 -1.19 4.58 -15.00
C ASN A 461 -2.34 3.93 -15.77
N GLY A 462 -3.48 4.63 -15.82
CA GLY A 462 -4.68 4.20 -16.53
C GLY A 462 -4.42 3.72 -17.96
N ARG A 463 -5.34 2.90 -18.50
CA ARG A 463 -5.18 2.36 -19.86
C ARG A 463 -5.53 3.42 -20.89
N LEU A 464 -4.61 3.71 -21.82
CA LEU A 464 -4.85 4.63 -22.92
C LEU A 464 -5.99 4.12 -23.82
N PHE A 465 -7.03 4.92 -24.00
CA PHE A 465 -8.14 4.63 -24.92
C PHE A 465 -8.17 5.59 -26.11
N PHE A 466 -7.68 6.83 -25.96
CA PHE A 466 -7.69 7.88 -26.98
C PHE A 466 -6.33 8.62 -27.03
N ASP A 467 -5.83 8.95 -28.23
CA ASP A 467 -4.65 9.82 -28.41
C ASP A 467 -4.79 10.58 -29.72
N SER A 468 -4.86 11.91 -29.63
CA SER A 468 -5.03 12.79 -30.80
C SER A 468 -3.96 12.58 -31.88
N GLY A 469 -2.75 12.15 -31.51
CA GLY A 469 -1.66 11.85 -32.46
C GLY A 469 -1.83 10.56 -33.26
N SER A 470 -2.88 9.77 -33.03
CA SER A 470 -3.04 8.44 -33.66
C SER A 470 -3.45 8.49 -35.12
N ILE A 471 -4.20 9.53 -35.51
CA ILE A 471 -4.70 9.71 -36.87
C ILE A 471 -4.08 11.00 -37.41
N PRO A 472 -3.09 10.91 -38.34
CA PRO A 472 -2.39 12.08 -38.83
C PRO A 472 -3.33 13.14 -39.43
N GLY A 473 -3.14 14.41 -39.04
CA GLY A 473 -3.88 15.54 -39.58
C GLY A 473 -5.38 15.57 -39.23
N LEU A 474 -5.81 14.88 -38.18
CA LEU A 474 -7.18 14.93 -37.67
C LEU A 474 -7.24 15.76 -36.40
N THR A 475 -7.87 16.93 -36.50
CA THR A 475 -8.01 17.89 -35.40
C THR A 475 -9.42 17.93 -34.80
N ASN A 476 -10.43 17.50 -35.57
CA ASN A 476 -11.82 17.54 -35.15
C ASN A 476 -12.38 16.12 -35.10
N TYR A 477 -13.11 15.80 -34.03
CA TYR A 477 -13.88 14.57 -33.88
C TYR A 477 -15.35 14.93 -33.63
N ASN A 478 -16.26 14.23 -34.31
CA ASN A 478 -17.69 14.43 -34.17
C ASN A 478 -18.16 14.01 -32.77
N GLN A 479 -17.79 12.80 -32.35
CA GLN A 479 -18.16 12.23 -31.06
C GLN A 479 -17.12 11.22 -30.58
N LEU A 480 -16.76 11.27 -29.29
CA LEU A 480 -16.01 10.22 -28.62
C LEU A 480 -16.93 9.47 -27.66
N GLN A 481 -17.18 8.18 -27.93
CA GLN A 481 -18.01 7.32 -27.10
C GLN A 481 -17.18 6.74 -25.95
N LEU A 482 -17.61 7.00 -24.72
CA LEU A 482 -16.86 6.68 -23.49
C LEU A 482 -17.73 5.84 -22.54
N PRO A 483 -18.10 4.61 -22.91
CA PRO A 483 -18.94 3.75 -22.10
C PRO A 483 -18.12 3.12 -20.97
N MET A 484 -17.62 3.96 -20.08
CA MET A 484 -16.69 3.60 -19.02
C MET A 484 -17.07 4.34 -17.76
N GLU A 485 -16.96 3.68 -16.62
CA GLU A 485 -17.39 4.24 -15.35
C GLU A 485 -16.46 5.36 -14.86
N ILE A 486 -15.15 5.18 -15.02
CA ILE A 486 -14.13 6.12 -14.56
C ILE A 486 -13.12 6.36 -15.69
N PHE A 487 -12.96 7.61 -16.10
CA PHE A 487 -12.02 7.99 -17.15
C PHE A 487 -11.54 9.42 -17.00
N HIS A 488 -10.41 9.74 -17.62
CA HIS A 488 -9.93 11.11 -17.65
C HIS A 488 -9.27 11.46 -18.97
N PHE A 489 -9.32 12.75 -19.27
CA PHE A 489 -8.55 13.36 -20.35
C PHE A 489 -7.41 14.19 -19.80
N LYS A 490 -6.25 14.08 -20.44
CA LYS A 490 -5.07 14.87 -20.16
C LYS A 490 -4.67 15.66 -21.40
N THR A 491 -4.52 16.97 -21.21
CA THR A 491 -4.01 17.89 -22.22
C THR A 491 -2.65 18.46 -21.81
N ASN A 492 -1.86 18.89 -22.79
CA ASN A 492 -0.64 19.68 -22.58
C ASN A 492 -0.80 21.17 -22.97
N GLY A 493 -1.98 21.59 -23.42
CA GLY A 493 -2.26 22.96 -23.84
C GLY A 493 -3.75 23.32 -23.79
N ASN A 494 -4.06 24.57 -24.13
CA ASN A 494 -5.40 25.14 -23.96
C ASN A 494 -6.25 25.13 -25.24
N ASP A 495 -5.65 24.76 -26.38
CA ASP A 495 -6.33 24.69 -27.69
C ASP A 495 -7.10 23.36 -27.84
N VAL A 496 -7.81 22.95 -26.79
CA VAL A 496 -8.69 21.78 -26.79
C VAL A 496 -10.07 22.25 -26.37
N THR A 497 -11.10 21.89 -27.13
CA THR A 497 -12.49 22.11 -26.76
C THR A 497 -13.24 20.81 -26.89
N TYR A 498 -14.12 20.52 -25.94
CA TYR A 498 -15.13 19.48 -26.04
C TYR A 498 -16.21 19.74 -25.01
N GLU A 499 -17.37 19.20 -25.29
CA GLU A 499 -18.54 19.19 -24.42
C GLU A 499 -18.83 17.75 -24.03
N MET A 500 -18.91 17.50 -22.73
CA MET A 500 -19.10 16.16 -22.22
C MET A 500 -20.53 16.02 -21.68
N THR A 501 -21.27 15.07 -22.24
CA THR A 501 -22.72 14.88 -22.04
C THR A 501 -23.08 13.39 -22.02
N TYR A 502 -24.30 13.05 -21.58
CA TYR A 502 -24.87 11.73 -21.82
C TYR A 502 -25.71 11.76 -23.10
N GLY A 503 -25.54 10.77 -23.95
CA GLY A 503 -26.31 10.66 -25.18
C GLY A 503 -26.22 9.28 -25.83
N PHE A 504 -26.88 9.20 -26.99
CA PHE A 504 -26.95 8.00 -27.83
C PHE A 504 -25.81 7.95 -28.86
N GLU A 505 -25.64 6.78 -29.50
CA GLU A 505 -24.73 6.61 -30.64
C GLU A 505 -25.25 7.41 -31.83
N ASP A 506 -24.47 8.39 -32.30
CA ASP A 506 -24.74 9.00 -33.59
C ASP A 506 -24.50 7.98 -34.71
N LEU A 507 -25.39 8.01 -35.71
CA LEU A 507 -25.25 7.20 -36.91
C LEU A 507 -24.03 7.67 -37.72
N LEU A 508 -23.12 6.75 -38.06
CA LEU A 508 -21.95 7.09 -38.87
C LEU A 508 -22.36 7.57 -40.27
N SER A 509 -21.82 8.71 -40.70
CA SER A 509 -22.01 9.26 -42.04
C SER A 509 -20.72 9.28 -42.86
N THR A 510 -20.80 9.70 -44.12
CA THR A 510 -19.61 10.17 -44.84
C THR A 510 -19.01 11.37 -44.10
N ASN A 511 -17.68 11.49 -44.12
CA ASN A 511 -16.94 12.56 -43.42
C ASN A 511 -17.17 12.58 -41.89
N TYR A 512 -17.23 11.40 -41.28
CA TYR A 512 -17.38 11.24 -39.83
C TYR A 512 -16.08 10.75 -39.19
N SER A 513 -15.80 11.24 -37.99
CA SER A 513 -14.65 10.84 -37.19
C SER A 513 -14.99 10.78 -35.71
N GLY A 514 -14.44 9.81 -35.00
CA GLY A 514 -14.83 9.58 -33.62
C GLY A 514 -14.03 8.50 -32.92
N LEU A 515 -14.52 8.12 -31.75
CA LEU A 515 -14.06 6.98 -30.97
C LEU A 515 -15.26 6.09 -30.67
N MET A 516 -15.10 4.80 -30.93
CA MET A 516 -16.01 3.75 -30.44
C MET A 516 -15.29 2.88 -29.42
N SER A 517 -15.99 2.39 -28.42
CA SER A 517 -15.41 1.60 -27.34
C SER A 517 -16.39 0.58 -26.79
N THR A 518 -15.88 -0.56 -26.32
CA THR A 518 -16.69 -1.55 -25.59
C THR A 518 -16.96 -1.10 -24.15
N LYS A 519 -18.15 -1.41 -23.62
CA LYS A 519 -18.67 -1.01 -22.28
C LYS A 519 -17.81 -1.32 -21.05
N SER A 520 -16.81 -2.19 -21.14
CA SER A 520 -15.96 -2.56 -19.99
C SER A 520 -14.48 -2.40 -20.29
N PHE A 521 -14.10 -1.75 -21.40
CA PHE A 521 -12.69 -1.50 -21.70
C PHE A 521 -11.98 -0.87 -20.49
N PRO A 522 -10.84 -1.43 -20.02
CA PRO A 522 -10.02 -2.47 -20.66
C PRO A 522 -10.31 -3.90 -20.19
N THR A 523 -11.28 -4.14 -19.32
CA THR A 523 -11.56 -5.46 -18.74
C THR A 523 -12.85 -6.09 -19.29
N GLY A 524 -13.12 -7.36 -18.96
CA GLY A 524 -14.31 -8.08 -19.42
C GLY A 524 -14.06 -9.03 -20.59
N TYR A 525 -15.02 -9.92 -20.83
CA TYR A 525 -15.06 -10.82 -21.99
C TYR A 525 -16.38 -10.60 -22.72
N TYR A 526 -16.30 -10.47 -24.03
CA TYR A 526 -17.46 -10.25 -24.87
C TYR A 526 -17.49 -11.30 -25.97
N THR A 527 -18.69 -11.79 -26.27
CA THR A 527 -18.97 -12.58 -27.47
C THR A 527 -19.86 -11.79 -28.43
N GLN A 528 -19.80 -10.45 -28.36
CA GLN A 528 -20.70 -9.57 -29.11
C GLN A 528 -20.03 -9.08 -30.40
N TYR A 529 -20.83 -9.07 -31.47
CA TYR A 529 -20.50 -8.43 -32.73
C TYR A 529 -21.12 -7.04 -32.71
N SER A 530 -20.33 -6.00 -32.97
CA SER A 530 -20.84 -4.67 -33.26
C SER A 530 -21.03 -4.53 -34.76
N LEU A 531 -22.20 -4.03 -35.16
CA LEU A 531 -22.55 -3.78 -36.56
C LEU A 531 -22.90 -2.31 -36.67
N ILE A 532 -22.15 -1.59 -37.50
CA ILE A 532 -22.29 -0.15 -37.67
C ILE A 532 -22.41 0.16 -39.16
N GLY A 533 -23.46 0.88 -39.52
CA GLY A 533 -23.69 1.33 -40.90
C GLY A 533 -23.04 2.68 -41.16
N ALA A 534 -22.45 2.85 -42.35
CA ALA A 534 -22.01 4.14 -42.87
C ALA A 534 -22.89 4.49 -44.08
N GLY A 535 -23.49 5.68 -44.08
CA GLY A 535 -24.35 6.12 -45.19
C GLY A 535 -23.56 6.35 -46.49
N ASN A 536 -23.40 5.33 -47.34
CA ASN A 536 -22.68 5.41 -48.63
C ASN A 536 -23.59 5.18 -49.85
N PHE A 537 -24.81 5.71 -49.82
CA PHE A 537 -25.88 5.44 -50.81
C PHE A 537 -25.49 5.63 -52.29
N ASN A 538 -24.44 6.42 -52.58
CA ASN A 538 -23.97 6.69 -53.93
C ASN A 538 -22.85 5.75 -54.40
N ASN A 539 -22.46 4.79 -53.55
CA ASN A 539 -21.36 3.85 -53.80
C ASN A 539 -20.06 4.62 -54.14
N ASP A 540 -19.74 5.64 -53.34
CA ASP A 540 -18.53 6.45 -53.47
C ASP A 540 -17.33 5.72 -52.86
N ASN A 541 -16.12 6.09 -53.29
CA ASN A 541 -14.89 5.59 -52.70
C ASN A 541 -14.65 6.28 -51.35
N LEU A 542 -14.89 5.56 -50.26
CA LEU A 542 -14.60 6.03 -48.91
C LEU A 542 -13.21 5.59 -48.47
N THR A 543 -12.48 6.50 -47.85
CA THR A 543 -11.25 6.22 -47.12
C THR A 543 -11.58 5.97 -45.66
N LEU A 544 -11.29 4.78 -45.18
CA LEU A 544 -11.41 4.37 -43.79
C LEU A 544 -10.02 4.31 -43.16
N PHE A 545 -9.87 4.97 -42.02
CA PHE A 545 -8.72 4.81 -41.13
C PHE A 545 -9.24 4.47 -39.73
N MET A 546 -8.80 3.36 -39.15
CA MET A 546 -9.13 3.00 -37.77
C MET A 546 -7.88 2.60 -36.99
N MET A 547 -7.71 3.19 -35.80
CA MET A 547 -6.71 2.81 -34.82
C MET A 547 -7.38 2.06 -33.68
N PHE A 548 -7.14 0.75 -33.61
CA PHE A 548 -7.59 -0.10 -32.52
C PHE A 548 -6.61 -0.13 -31.37
N ARG A 549 -7.15 -0.09 -30.15
CA ARG A 549 -6.45 -0.37 -28.90
C ARG A 549 -7.13 -1.51 -28.16
N PHE A 550 -6.30 -2.35 -27.55
CA PHE A 550 -6.74 -3.56 -26.86
C PHE A 550 -6.19 -3.63 -25.43
N ASP A 551 -6.67 -4.60 -24.66
CA ASP A 551 -6.00 -5.03 -23.43
C ASP A 551 -4.86 -6.00 -23.78
N SER A 552 -3.64 -5.47 -23.80
CA SER A 552 -2.43 -6.24 -24.14
C SER A 552 -2.04 -7.28 -23.07
N THR A 553 -2.74 -7.34 -21.93
CA THR A 553 -2.51 -8.37 -20.91
C THR A 553 -3.18 -9.70 -21.25
N ARG A 554 -4.13 -9.69 -22.19
CA ARG A 554 -4.90 -10.86 -22.62
C ARG A 554 -4.75 -11.07 -24.11
N ASN A 555 -4.86 -12.33 -24.55
CA ASN A 555 -4.76 -12.71 -25.96
C ASN A 555 -6.14 -13.14 -26.47
N TYR A 556 -6.71 -12.36 -27.40
CA TYR A 556 -7.98 -12.62 -28.06
C TYR A 556 -7.96 -12.09 -29.50
N GLN A 557 -8.85 -12.65 -30.33
CA GLN A 557 -8.96 -12.28 -31.74
C GLN A 557 -10.03 -11.22 -31.94
N VAL A 558 -9.76 -10.33 -32.91
CA VAL A 558 -10.67 -9.28 -33.36
C VAL A 558 -10.68 -9.27 -34.88
N ASN A 559 -11.86 -9.32 -35.49
CA ASN A 559 -12.03 -9.30 -36.93
C ASN A 559 -12.88 -8.09 -37.34
N VAL A 560 -12.37 -7.29 -38.25
CA VAL A 560 -13.13 -6.21 -38.89
C VAL A 560 -13.46 -6.64 -40.30
N THR A 561 -14.75 -6.60 -40.65
CA THR A 561 -15.25 -6.90 -41.99
C THR A 561 -15.94 -5.68 -42.58
N LEU A 562 -15.52 -5.29 -43.78
CA LEU A 562 -16.19 -4.27 -44.59
C LEU A 562 -17.10 -4.97 -45.60
N THR A 563 -18.35 -4.54 -45.67
CA THR A 563 -19.35 -5.09 -46.61
C THR A 563 -20.10 -3.97 -47.31
N ASP A 564 -20.44 -4.21 -48.56
CA ASP A 564 -21.34 -3.38 -49.36
C ASP A 564 -22.67 -4.13 -49.51
N LEU A 565 -23.76 -3.57 -48.94
CA LEU A 565 -25.08 -4.18 -48.96
C LEU A 565 -25.79 -4.00 -50.31
N ASP A 566 -25.37 -3.02 -51.11
CA ASP A 566 -26.03 -2.66 -52.37
C ASP A 566 -25.39 -3.36 -53.58
N ASN A 567 -24.25 -4.03 -53.37
CA ASN A 567 -23.55 -4.79 -54.40
C ASN A 567 -23.46 -6.30 -54.04
N PRO A 568 -24.33 -7.15 -54.61
CA PRO A 568 -24.34 -8.59 -54.31
C PRO A 568 -23.10 -9.34 -54.78
N TYR A 569 -22.23 -8.71 -55.59
CA TYR A 569 -20.95 -9.27 -56.04
C TYR A 569 -19.76 -8.74 -55.24
N PHE A 570 -19.98 -7.89 -54.24
CA PHE A 570 -18.91 -7.36 -53.41
C PHE A 570 -18.34 -8.46 -52.50
N ILE A 571 -17.02 -8.67 -52.59
CA ILE A 571 -16.31 -9.61 -51.73
C ILE A 571 -15.98 -8.89 -50.42
N PRO A 572 -16.48 -9.33 -49.26
CA PRO A 572 -16.18 -8.69 -47.98
C PRO A 572 -14.68 -8.61 -47.72
N ILE A 573 -14.21 -7.44 -47.28
CA ILE A 573 -12.80 -7.23 -46.93
C ILE A 573 -12.64 -7.54 -45.44
N LEU A 574 -11.81 -8.53 -45.11
CA LEU A 574 -11.58 -8.98 -43.73
C LEU A 574 -10.18 -8.57 -43.24
N PHE A 575 -10.14 -7.93 -42.07
CA PHE A 575 -8.92 -7.59 -41.33
C PHE A 575 -8.88 -8.37 -40.00
N PRO A 576 -8.15 -9.50 -39.94
CA PRO A 576 -7.96 -10.26 -38.71
C PRO A 576 -6.84 -9.65 -37.85
N MET A 577 -7.08 -9.52 -36.55
CA MET A 577 -6.19 -8.87 -35.58
C MET A 577 -6.09 -9.69 -34.28
N ASN A 578 -5.04 -9.42 -33.51
CA ASN A 578 -4.79 -10.00 -32.19
C ASN A 578 -4.56 -8.86 -31.18
N SER A 579 -5.10 -9.00 -29.96
CA SER A 579 -5.02 -8.04 -28.86
C SER A 579 -3.62 -7.77 -28.28
N SER A 580 -2.57 -8.46 -28.73
CA SER A 580 -1.20 -8.29 -28.20
C SER A 580 -0.59 -6.90 -28.43
N ARG A 581 -1.11 -6.12 -29.39
CA ARG A 581 -0.66 -4.76 -29.72
C ARG A 581 -1.76 -3.95 -30.39
N ASP A 582 -1.63 -2.62 -30.35
CA ASP A 582 -2.49 -1.71 -31.12
C ASP A 582 -2.37 -2.01 -32.63
N PHE A 583 -3.46 -1.80 -33.37
CA PHE A 583 -3.55 -2.19 -34.78
C PHE A 583 -4.22 -1.11 -35.63
N ILE A 584 -3.70 -0.89 -36.84
CA ILE A 584 -4.25 0.08 -37.79
C ILE A 584 -4.96 -0.67 -38.91
N VAL A 585 -6.20 -0.28 -39.19
CA VAL A 585 -6.96 -0.71 -40.36
C VAL A 585 -7.11 0.47 -41.31
N GLN A 586 -6.71 0.28 -42.57
CA GLN A 586 -6.88 1.27 -43.63
C GLN A 586 -7.54 0.60 -44.84
N SER A 587 -8.48 1.29 -45.46
CA SER A 587 -9.12 0.84 -46.69
C SER A 587 -9.58 2.01 -47.54
N THR A 588 -9.46 1.85 -48.86
CA THR A 588 -10.04 2.73 -49.87
C THR A 588 -10.94 1.86 -50.75
N SER A 589 -12.17 1.63 -50.32
CA SER A 589 -13.11 0.72 -50.97
C SER A 589 -14.52 1.20 -50.73
N PRO A 590 -15.46 1.00 -51.66
CA PRO A 590 -16.86 1.20 -51.36
C PRO A 590 -17.29 0.22 -50.25
N PHE A 591 -17.87 0.75 -49.17
CA PHE A 591 -18.53 -0.04 -48.15
C PHE A 591 -19.75 0.71 -47.62
N HIS A 592 -20.74 -0.06 -47.16
CA HIS A 592 -21.95 0.44 -46.49
C HIS A 592 -21.98 0.06 -45.01
N GLN A 593 -21.28 -0.99 -44.64
CA GLN A 593 -21.32 -1.54 -43.30
C GLN A 593 -19.94 -1.98 -42.85
N ILE A 594 -19.63 -1.62 -41.60
CA ILE A 594 -18.45 -2.08 -40.86
C ILE A 594 -18.97 -3.02 -39.78
N ARG A 595 -18.49 -4.26 -39.78
CA ARG A 595 -18.79 -5.23 -38.73
C ARG A 595 -17.52 -5.57 -37.98
N ILE A 596 -17.57 -5.44 -36.65
CA ILE A 596 -16.46 -5.70 -35.75
C ILE A 596 -16.85 -6.88 -34.85
N ALA A 597 -16.15 -8.00 -35.04
CA ALA A 597 -16.26 -9.19 -34.20
C ALA A 597 -15.10 -9.19 -33.21
N SER A 598 -15.36 -9.10 -31.91
CA SER A 598 -14.31 -9.14 -30.89
C SER A 598 -14.63 -10.12 -29.79
N HIS A 599 -13.66 -10.96 -29.42
CA HIS A 599 -13.76 -11.84 -28.24
C HIS A 599 -13.33 -11.16 -26.93
N GLY A 600 -13.02 -9.86 -26.98
CA GLY A 600 -12.57 -9.07 -25.84
C GLY A 600 -12.83 -7.57 -26.00
N PRO A 601 -12.42 -6.75 -25.03
CA PRO A 601 -12.68 -5.31 -25.04
C PRO A 601 -11.81 -4.60 -26.09
N TYR A 602 -12.30 -3.53 -26.68
CA TYR A 602 -11.52 -2.70 -27.59
C TYR A 602 -11.96 -1.24 -27.54
N THR A 603 -11.05 -0.35 -27.93
CA THR A 603 -11.42 0.99 -28.39
C THR A 603 -10.89 1.18 -29.80
N ALA A 604 -11.63 1.91 -30.63
CA ALA A 604 -11.23 2.20 -32.00
C ALA A 604 -11.49 3.67 -32.30
N GLN A 605 -10.41 4.41 -32.53
CA GLN A 605 -10.49 5.75 -33.10
C GLN A 605 -10.60 5.62 -34.60
N PHE A 606 -11.45 6.39 -35.25
CA PHE A 606 -11.68 6.23 -36.67
C PHE A 606 -11.94 7.54 -37.41
N ARG A 607 -11.68 7.51 -38.71
CA ARG A 607 -12.00 8.57 -39.68
C ARG A 607 -12.51 7.93 -40.96
N ILE A 608 -13.66 8.40 -41.43
CA ILE A 608 -14.27 8.06 -42.72
C ILE A 608 -14.29 9.32 -43.56
N GLN A 609 -13.73 9.28 -44.77
CA GLN A 609 -13.76 10.43 -45.69
C GLN A 609 -14.23 10.03 -47.08
N ASN A 610 -15.02 10.90 -47.70
CA ASN A 610 -15.35 10.80 -49.12
C ASN A 610 -14.40 11.72 -49.90
N LEU A 611 -13.46 11.14 -50.65
CA LEU A 611 -12.46 11.91 -51.41
C LEU A 611 -12.92 12.28 -52.82
N ASP A 612 -13.82 11.50 -53.43
CA ASP A 612 -14.34 11.70 -54.79
C ASP A 612 -15.87 11.52 -54.83
N PRO A 613 -16.63 12.51 -54.33
CA PRO A 613 -18.09 12.44 -54.37
C PRO A 613 -18.60 12.50 -55.81
N LYS A 614 -19.45 11.54 -56.22
CA LYS A 614 -20.14 11.60 -57.52
C LYS A 614 -21.06 12.84 -57.56
N SER A 615 -21.24 13.43 -58.75
CA SER A 615 -21.70 14.82 -58.97
C SER A 615 -23.11 15.22 -58.48
N THR A 616 -23.79 14.42 -57.66
CA THR A 616 -25.09 14.73 -57.05
C THR A 616 -24.98 15.24 -55.61
N THR A 617 -23.78 15.37 -55.03
CA THR A 617 -23.58 15.93 -53.68
C THR A 617 -23.78 17.45 -53.64
N GLY A 618 -25.04 17.87 -53.55
CA GLY A 618 -25.46 19.25 -53.29
C GLY A 618 -25.84 19.47 -51.82
N ALA A 619 -25.03 20.29 -51.15
CA ALA A 619 -25.36 21.24 -50.09
C ALA A 619 -26.41 20.88 -49.01
N SER A 620 -25.93 20.76 -47.76
CA SER A 620 -26.52 21.56 -46.68
C SER A 620 -25.40 22.05 -45.74
N SER A 621 -25.15 23.35 -45.80
CA SER A 621 -24.21 24.11 -45.00
C SER A 621 -24.91 24.65 -43.76
N THR A 622 -24.23 24.64 -42.61
CA THR A 622 -24.40 25.70 -41.62
C THR A 622 -23.05 26.07 -41.03
N THR A 623 -22.67 27.31 -41.34
CA THR A 623 -21.41 28.02 -41.08
C THR A 623 -21.46 28.72 -39.72
N THR A 624 -20.37 28.78 -38.95
CA THR A 624 -19.91 29.98 -38.20
C THR A 624 -18.52 29.75 -37.58
N VAL A 625 -17.44 30.18 -38.24
CA VAL A 625 -16.66 31.42 -37.99
C VAL A 625 -15.78 31.37 -36.72
N ILE A 626 -14.47 31.23 -36.98
CA ILE A 626 -13.33 31.51 -36.09
C ILE A 626 -13.10 33.03 -36.01
N PRO A 627 -12.59 33.55 -34.87
CA PRO A 627 -11.62 34.64 -34.93
C PRO A 627 -10.30 34.29 -34.22
N THR A 628 -9.20 34.52 -34.95
CA THR A 628 -7.79 34.51 -34.55
C THR A 628 -7.36 35.83 -33.89
N THR A 629 -6.50 35.81 -32.87
CA THR A 629 -5.49 36.87 -32.61
C THR A 629 -4.37 36.47 -31.62
N SER A 630 -3.16 36.26 -32.17
CA SER A 630 -1.82 36.78 -31.81
C SER A 630 -1.36 37.09 -30.35
N THR A 631 -0.33 36.33 -29.92
CA THR A 631 1.01 36.69 -29.35
C THR A 631 1.18 37.72 -28.21
N VAL A 632 1.97 37.38 -27.17
CA VAL A 632 3.34 37.88 -26.85
C VAL A 632 3.89 37.31 -25.51
N ALA A 633 5.23 37.18 -25.49
CA ALA A 633 6.23 36.70 -24.49
C ALA A 633 6.06 37.11 -22.99
N THR A 634 6.78 36.61 -21.97
CA THR A 634 8.23 36.33 -21.84
C THR A 634 8.57 35.66 -20.46
N THR A 635 9.52 34.71 -20.47
CA THR A 635 10.59 34.38 -19.48
C THR A 635 10.40 34.50 -17.95
N THR A 636 10.79 33.47 -17.18
CA THR A 636 12.05 33.43 -16.36
C THR A 636 12.27 32.10 -15.61
N LYS A 637 13.53 31.88 -15.19
CA LYS A 637 14.24 30.66 -14.79
C LYS A 637 14.02 30.15 -13.35
N SER A 638 14.49 28.91 -13.15
CA SER A 638 15.14 28.33 -11.95
C SER A 638 14.20 27.78 -10.86
N SER A 639 14.50 26.74 -10.08
CA SER A 639 15.77 26.07 -9.73
C SER A 639 15.50 24.66 -9.17
N GLU A 640 16.56 23.86 -9.09
CA GLU A 640 16.64 22.57 -8.40
C GLU A 640 16.27 22.61 -6.89
N ARG A 641 15.88 21.45 -6.33
CA ARG A 641 16.63 20.76 -5.25
C ARG A 641 15.95 19.45 -4.83
N TYR A 642 16.65 18.34 -5.05
CA TYR A 642 16.47 17.08 -4.33
C TYR A 642 17.39 17.04 -3.11
N ARG A 643 16.97 16.28 -2.10
CA ARG A 643 17.67 15.84 -0.87
C ARG A 643 17.35 16.64 0.39
N ILE A 644 16.60 16.01 1.28
CA ILE A 644 16.90 15.76 2.71
C ILE A 644 15.75 14.87 3.23
N SER A 645 16.00 13.59 3.51
CA SER A 645 15.01 12.73 4.23
C SER A 645 15.63 11.58 5.04
N LEU A 646 16.96 11.48 5.13
CA LEU A 646 17.59 10.48 6.00
C LEU A 646 17.99 11.04 7.37
N VAL A 647 18.11 12.37 7.50
CA VAL A 647 18.63 13.03 8.71
C VAL A 647 17.54 13.33 9.75
N LEU A 648 16.27 13.45 9.32
CA LEU A 648 15.15 13.79 10.22
C LEU A 648 14.62 12.59 11.02
N PHE A 649 14.84 11.36 10.54
CA PHE A 649 14.40 10.16 11.27
C PHE A 649 15.31 9.83 12.47
N LEU A 650 16.63 10.04 12.34
CA LEU A 650 17.54 9.95 13.50
C LEU A 650 17.32 11.08 14.51
N ALA A 651 16.96 12.28 14.04
CA ALA A 651 16.68 13.42 14.93
C ALA A 651 15.37 13.28 15.72
N PHE A 652 14.40 12.50 15.20
CA PHE A 652 13.16 12.19 15.90
C PHE A 652 13.35 11.13 17.00
N LEU A 653 14.20 10.11 16.76
CA LEU A 653 14.57 9.10 17.76
C LEU A 653 15.38 9.68 18.93
N LEU A 654 16.22 10.70 18.69
CA LEU A 654 17.02 11.37 19.72
C LEU A 654 16.26 12.45 20.52
N ARG A 655 14.98 12.72 20.21
CA ARG A 655 14.15 13.67 20.98
C ARG A 655 13.30 12.99 22.06
N PHE A 656 13.29 11.65 22.11
CA PHE A 656 12.53 10.84 23.06
C PHE A 656 13.40 9.88 23.90
N LEU A 657 14.73 9.98 23.78
CA LEU A 657 15.73 9.57 24.78
C LEU A 657 16.21 10.84 25.49
#